data_AF-A0A1N6IMZ7-F1
#
_entry.id   AF-A0A1N6IMZ7-F1
#
_cell.length_a   1.000
_cell.length_b   1.000
_cell.length_c   1.000
_cell.angle_alpha   90.00
_cell.angle_beta   90.00
_cell.angle_gamma   90.00
#
_symmetry.space_group_name_H-M   'P 1'
#
loop_
_entity.id
_entity.type
_entity.pdbx_description
1 polymer ?
#
loop_
_entity_poly.entity_id
_entity_poly.type
_entity_poly.pdbx_seq_one_letter_code
_entity_poly.pdbx_strand_id
1 'polypeptide(L)'
;MSILTILNSIPKIIPIILDFRKIFSLDVLKRKLDDSIFKLGPRYTPELHVNLPIEENFKMLAKDEDSLSCMFPYFKGFSEKSNGVGLVGNSQYDNLVDNFKQSVDFIANFYFSFEKNRRKPVDLDSLKNEIEKANKMLVNIYMCGLNLKKQTVPKEIKNQIQYNEVKINDAGNELRKLQKFFNESGRFIQNQIMLIVGKAGSGKSHLLADIATKRLQCKKWTCLFLGNTFERGSLWKQFLEKMSVKWDEIIFLRCLNLYGWLKRCRCLIFIDALNECDVPNFWAQNLEMFLNDIRKYPNVGVVLSVRSEYKDYVISERVQSLLCLVTHKGFNMASFEAVKHFFEYYEINLPNTPMLNPEFSNPLFLKLFCELLKKRGLHEIPSGFNSLLDIFKNYIEDVNERISRKYNIDPSLYLIRTSIENIALEMLKQKKELISSECALKSLDESFCSSGIRAVDIFSELVSEGILIKSYDKEKKVSILFAYERYYDLLVAKALLGTEHNPENIKLMFKDGGSLHEYVTSEFGFFNYVGLLNAWAILLPDNYDLELFEIIADEDIIATQEPFIEGLLWRKKIDIRKIHNYIITYILPEKYYKNKWLDTLLLLCSKPECALNSDYLHEYLFPLSMGNRDAEWSIFISTQDDSDINNVKRIIDWTWHNDDLELLSDESTRLLGQMLIWFLTSMNREVRDESSAALVNLLKNKIDVLIFLLDKFKNVNDPYVLQRMYAVAFGCVTNNFDRDCIKRLCECVYKNIFEPVNVIPDILLRDYAMNTIEYGKYLGIKFDFDIRKIYPPYRSVMPTHFPTNSDVDANLIPYGKKVVSSPEYAINIILHSMTTEYGRGTSHYGDFGRYVWDSAFDDWNIDTNLLSNYAIMWILKDSGYDYNIHGEFDMSVSHGERFGNICERIGKKYQWIAFYDLLARVSDNCQMKKGSYKGSFEPFVRDFDPTTITKSIYNADDVFYSRFKKEWRWNQKNKKWISKKNNYPSIENFLLEKDANNNDWIILEQSIILIQPNQLRKTFNIGKQFECEIKSYIMTDRDFNSFLHWSKGSNFYGMQLPEKQQCYRTYSREYCWSRAYEAEYGNDYDWDTIGDLNEKNVASVALTTYCYYWENEYDHSKKDLFSFMKPSKELCELMGLHQGIKDGEFADETGHVVCKDPSVNENHPSCLMVRKNEFLIALKKRGLKIAWTILGEKRIAVSSLKEEESDDWMTLSGVGYMRSGKPYVKMNHFMNQ
;
A
#
# COMPACT_ATOMS: atom_id res chain seq x y z
N MET A 1 -24.38 47.05 43.80
CA MET A 1 -23.59 47.76 42.76
C MET A 1 -24.54 48.61 41.93
N SER A 2 -24.30 49.92 41.82
CA SER A 2 -25.23 50.82 41.13
C SER A 2 -25.11 50.69 39.61
N ILE A 3 -26.20 50.96 38.88
CA ILE A 3 -26.24 51.02 37.41
C ILE A 3 -25.16 51.98 36.86
N LEU A 4 -24.80 53.01 37.63
CA LEU A 4 -23.68 53.91 37.33
C LEU A 4 -22.31 53.20 37.28
N THR A 5 -22.07 52.20 38.13
CA THR A 5 -20.80 51.45 38.13
C THR A 5 -20.66 50.59 36.87
N ILE A 6 -21.77 50.03 36.39
CA ILE A 6 -21.80 49.25 35.14
C ILE A 6 -21.63 50.19 33.93
N LEU A 7 -22.35 51.33 33.89
CA LEU A 7 -22.23 52.33 32.83
C LEU A 7 -20.82 52.94 32.73
N ASN A 8 -20.16 53.22 33.87
CA ASN A 8 -18.77 53.72 33.90
C ASN A 8 -17.72 52.68 33.47
N SER A 9 -18.09 51.40 33.40
CA SER A 9 -17.22 50.30 32.96
C SER A 9 -17.35 50.00 31.47
N ILE A 10 -18.49 50.34 30.84
CA ILE A 10 -18.78 50.05 29.43
C ILE A 10 -17.74 50.66 28.47
N PRO A 11 -17.30 51.93 28.59
CA PRO A 11 -16.27 52.49 27.71
C PRO A 11 -14.91 51.79 27.82
N LYS A 12 -14.61 51.18 28.98
CA LYS A 12 -13.38 50.41 29.20
C LYS A 12 -13.47 48.98 28.66
N ILE A 13 -14.68 48.44 28.54
CA ILE A 13 -14.94 47.06 28.09
C ILE A 13 -15.12 47.00 26.55
N ILE A 14 -15.69 48.04 25.93
CA ILE A 14 -15.93 48.08 24.47
C ILE A 14 -14.67 47.81 23.64
N PRO A 15 -13.50 48.44 23.90
CA PRO A 15 -12.26 48.14 23.17
C PRO A 15 -11.83 46.67 23.30
N ILE A 16 -11.97 46.09 24.49
CA ILE A 16 -11.63 44.68 24.75
C ILE A 16 -12.55 43.74 23.98
N ILE A 17 -13.86 44.02 23.92
CA ILE A 17 -14.83 43.24 23.14
C ILE A 17 -14.56 43.35 21.64
N LEU A 18 -14.20 44.55 21.16
CA LEU A 18 -13.85 44.76 19.76
C LEU A 18 -12.55 44.03 19.37
N ASP A 19 -11.54 44.06 20.23
CA ASP A 19 -10.30 43.31 20.02
C ASP A 19 -10.55 41.79 20.08
N PHE A 20 -11.38 41.32 21.00
CA PHE A 20 -11.79 39.91 21.07
C PHE A 20 -12.51 39.48 19.78
N ARG A 21 -13.42 40.31 19.26
CA ARG A 21 -14.08 40.07 17.97
C ARG A 21 -13.08 40.04 16.81
N LYS A 22 -12.03 40.87 16.82
CA LYS A 22 -10.99 40.87 15.78
C LYS A 22 -10.14 39.60 15.82
N ILE A 23 -9.68 39.17 17.00
CA ILE A 23 -8.73 38.05 17.16
C ILE A 23 -9.39 36.69 16.88
N PHE A 24 -10.66 36.55 17.26
CA PHE A 24 -11.39 35.29 17.17
C PHE A 24 -12.40 35.27 16.02
N SER A 25 -12.43 36.30 15.15
CA SER A 25 -13.21 36.29 13.91
C SER A 25 -12.51 35.44 12.85
N LEU A 26 -13.25 34.47 12.31
CA LEU A 26 -12.78 33.62 11.21
C LEU A 26 -12.45 34.44 9.97
N ASP A 27 -13.22 35.51 9.66
CA ASP A 27 -12.97 36.36 8.49
C ASP A 27 -11.69 37.18 8.62
N VAL A 28 -11.29 37.53 9.84
CA VAL A 28 -10.03 38.25 10.10
C VAL A 28 -8.85 37.28 10.01
N LEU A 29 -8.98 36.09 10.61
CA LEU A 29 -7.95 35.05 10.54
C LEU A 29 -7.73 34.57 9.10
N LYS A 30 -8.81 34.38 8.34
CA LYS A 30 -8.75 34.00 6.93
C LYS A 30 -8.01 35.07 6.12
N ARG A 31 -8.36 36.35 6.26
CA ARG A 31 -7.63 37.44 5.60
C ARG A 31 -6.13 37.46 5.93
N LYS A 32 -5.77 37.26 7.20
CA LYS A 32 -4.36 37.18 7.60
C LYS A 32 -3.64 35.96 7.02
N LEU A 33 -4.33 34.82 6.92
CA LEU A 33 -3.78 33.64 6.26
C LEU A 33 -3.60 33.89 4.75
N ASP A 34 -4.61 34.47 4.10
CA ASP A 34 -4.57 34.82 2.68
C ASP A 34 -3.41 35.79 2.38
N ASP A 35 -3.14 36.77 3.26
CA ASP A 35 -1.98 37.66 3.16
C ASP A 35 -0.64 36.91 3.25
N SER A 36 -0.54 35.92 4.16
CA SER A 36 0.64 35.08 4.30
C SER A 36 0.82 34.15 3.09
N ILE A 37 -0.27 33.56 2.59
CA ILE A 37 -0.27 32.72 1.39
C ILE A 37 0.13 33.54 0.16
N PHE A 38 -0.40 34.75 0.01
CA PHE A 38 -0.03 35.65 -1.07
C PHE A 38 1.48 35.94 -1.08
N LYS A 39 2.09 36.13 0.09
CA LYS A 39 3.54 36.31 0.24
C LYS A 39 4.37 35.05 -0.04
N LEU A 40 3.81 33.86 0.14
CA LEU A 40 4.48 32.61 -0.27
C LEU A 40 4.56 32.48 -1.79
N GLY A 41 3.62 33.10 -2.52
CA GLY A 41 3.59 33.10 -3.98
C GLY A 41 3.61 31.68 -4.57
N PRO A 42 4.50 31.37 -5.54
CA PRO A 42 4.52 30.07 -6.21
C PRO A 42 4.95 28.89 -5.30
N ARG A 43 5.38 29.16 -4.06
CA ARG A 43 5.72 28.11 -3.08
C ARG A 43 4.50 27.36 -2.54
N TYR A 44 3.29 27.92 -2.69
CA TYR A 44 2.04 27.25 -2.34
C TYR A 44 1.16 27.08 -3.58
N THR A 45 0.76 25.84 -3.85
CA THR A 45 -0.11 25.47 -4.98
C THR A 45 -1.05 24.40 -4.45
N PRO A 46 -2.25 24.76 -3.95
CA PRO A 46 -3.14 23.82 -3.27
C PRO A 46 -3.59 22.68 -4.18
N GLU A 47 -3.69 22.92 -5.48
CA GLU A 47 -4.06 21.93 -6.49
C GLU A 47 -3.01 20.81 -6.61
N LEU A 48 -1.77 21.05 -6.20
CA LEU A 48 -0.66 20.09 -6.21
C LEU A 48 -0.40 19.44 -4.84
N HIS A 49 -1.34 19.58 -3.89
CA HIS A 49 -1.16 18.99 -2.56
C HIS A 49 -1.27 17.46 -2.59
N VAL A 50 -0.27 16.78 -2.03
CA VAL A 50 -0.23 15.33 -1.84
C VAL A 50 -0.29 15.05 -0.34
N ASN A 51 -1.18 14.15 0.09
CA ASN A 51 -1.32 13.81 1.51
C ASN A 51 -0.07 13.04 1.98
N LEU A 52 0.58 13.51 3.05
CA LEU A 52 1.80 12.88 3.56
C LEU A 52 1.64 12.35 5.00
N PRO A 53 2.33 11.24 5.38
CA PRO A 53 2.28 10.71 6.75
C PRO A 53 2.64 11.74 7.83
N ILE A 54 3.45 12.75 7.50
CA ILE A 54 3.84 13.83 8.41
C ILE A 54 2.62 14.63 8.93
N GLU A 55 1.51 14.68 8.20
CA GLU A 55 0.26 15.36 8.62
C GLU A 55 -0.33 14.78 9.91
N GLU A 56 -0.08 13.50 10.19
CA GLU A 56 -0.51 12.86 11.44
C GLU A 56 0.01 13.61 12.67
N ASN A 57 1.26 14.11 12.62
CA ASN A 57 1.85 14.88 13.71
C ASN A 57 1.03 16.16 14.03
N PHE A 58 0.47 16.81 13.01
CA PHE A 58 -0.34 18.01 13.17
C PHE A 58 -1.73 17.71 13.74
N LYS A 59 -2.34 16.60 13.30
CA LYS A 59 -3.60 16.10 13.86
C LYS A 59 -3.41 15.81 15.35
N MET A 60 -2.31 15.15 15.73
CA MET A 60 -1.97 14.89 17.15
C MET A 60 -1.67 16.18 17.94
N LEU A 61 -0.94 17.13 17.36
CA LEU A 61 -0.68 18.43 17.98
C LEU A 61 -1.97 19.23 18.22
N ALA A 62 -2.94 19.14 17.32
CA ALA A 62 -4.18 19.89 17.39
C ALA A 62 -5.13 19.45 18.51
N LYS A 63 -5.06 18.20 18.99
CA LYS A 63 -5.95 17.62 20.01
C LYS A 63 -7.45 17.81 19.72
N ASP A 64 -7.85 17.80 18.46
CA ASP A 64 -9.25 17.87 18.02
C ASP A 64 -9.80 16.48 17.70
N GLU A 65 -10.86 16.37 16.90
CA GLU A 65 -11.50 15.09 16.59
C GLU A 65 -10.63 14.24 15.66
N ASP A 66 -9.81 14.88 14.81
CA ASP A 66 -8.90 14.17 13.92
C ASP A 66 -7.83 13.39 14.70
N SER A 67 -7.39 13.92 15.85
CA SER A 67 -6.48 13.19 16.77
C SER A 67 -7.08 11.89 17.31
N LEU A 68 -8.39 11.84 17.50
CA LEU A 68 -9.08 10.62 17.96
C LEU A 68 -9.14 9.60 16.85
N SER A 69 -9.51 10.04 15.65
CA SER A 69 -9.53 9.20 14.45
C SER A 69 -8.16 8.61 14.14
N CYS A 70 -7.07 9.38 14.33
CA CYS A 70 -5.70 8.88 14.16
C CYS A 70 -5.31 7.82 15.22
N MET A 71 -5.71 8.01 16.48
CA MET A 71 -5.38 7.06 17.55
C MET A 71 -6.20 5.77 17.49
N PHE A 72 -7.47 5.88 17.08
CA PHE A 72 -8.45 4.79 17.21
C PHE A 72 -7.98 3.44 16.64
N PRO A 73 -7.41 3.36 15.42
CA PRO A 73 -6.95 2.09 14.85
C PRO A 73 -5.94 1.37 15.73
N TYR A 74 -5.00 2.08 16.34
CA TYR A 74 -3.95 1.49 17.18
C TYR A 74 -4.50 0.94 18.51
N PHE A 75 -5.40 1.68 19.16
CA PHE A 75 -6.05 1.20 20.38
C PHE A 75 -6.99 0.03 20.10
N LYS A 76 -7.76 0.12 19.01
CA LYS A 76 -8.68 -0.94 18.57
C LYS A 76 -7.91 -2.23 18.26
N GLY A 77 -6.89 -2.16 17.41
CA GLY A 77 -6.08 -3.32 17.01
C GLY A 77 -5.43 -4.01 18.22
N PHE A 78 -4.79 -3.24 19.10
CA PHE A 78 -4.20 -3.79 20.32
C PHE A 78 -5.23 -4.45 21.23
N SER A 79 -6.37 -3.79 21.51
CA SER A 79 -7.42 -4.37 22.36
C SER A 79 -8.04 -5.63 21.75
N GLU A 80 -8.34 -5.65 20.44
CA GLU A 80 -8.93 -6.79 19.76
C GLU A 80 -8.01 -8.02 19.76
N LYS A 81 -6.74 -7.85 19.41
CA LYS A 81 -5.78 -8.97 19.40
C LYS A 81 -5.44 -9.44 20.81
N SER A 82 -5.34 -8.52 21.76
CA SER A 82 -5.12 -8.86 23.17
C SER A 82 -6.24 -9.71 23.77
N ASN A 83 -7.48 -9.59 23.28
CA ASN A 83 -8.60 -10.42 23.72
C ASN A 83 -8.41 -11.90 23.44
N GLY A 84 -7.66 -12.25 22.38
CA GLY A 84 -7.37 -13.65 22.02
C GLY A 84 -6.49 -14.39 23.03
N VAL A 85 -5.73 -13.68 23.87
CA VAL A 85 -4.90 -14.32 24.92
C VAL A 85 -5.82 -14.80 26.05
N GLY A 86 -6.04 -16.12 26.12
CA GLY A 86 -7.00 -16.75 27.03
C GLY A 86 -6.36 -17.39 28.27
N LEU A 87 -7.19 -17.75 29.25
CA LEU A 87 -6.78 -18.54 30.41
C LEU A 87 -6.60 -20.01 30.02
N VAL A 88 -5.76 -20.74 30.75
CA VAL A 88 -5.43 -22.16 30.48
C VAL A 88 -5.69 -23.08 31.68
N GLY A 89 -6.20 -22.55 32.80
CA GLY A 89 -6.49 -23.30 34.01
C GLY A 89 -5.24 -23.59 34.86
N ASN A 90 -4.14 -22.88 34.62
CA ASN A 90 -2.92 -22.93 35.43
C ASN A 90 -2.77 -21.62 36.20
N SER A 91 -2.76 -21.68 37.54
CA SER A 91 -2.76 -20.48 38.39
C SER A 91 -1.61 -19.50 38.13
N GLN A 92 -0.42 -19.98 37.78
CA GLN A 92 0.72 -19.10 37.46
C GLN A 92 0.54 -18.42 36.11
N TYR A 93 0.13 -19.17 35.09
CA TYR A 93 -0.13 -18.64 33.75
C TYR A 93 -1.32 -17.68 33.74
N ASP A 94 -2.43 -18.08 34.37
CA ASP A 94 -3.69 -17.34 34.41
C ASP A 94 -3.52 -15.99 35.12
N ASN A 95 -2.74 -15.94 36.20
CA ASN A 95 -2.40 -14.68 36.87
C ASN A 95 -1.58 -13.73 35.96
N LEU A 96 -0.66 -14.26 35.15
CA LEU A 96 0.05 -13.43 34.17
C LEU A 96 -0.89 -12.88 33.10
N VAL A 97 -1.83 -13.70 32.62
CA VAL A 97 -2.87 -13.26 31.67
C VAL A 97 -3.77 -12.20 32.28
N ASP A 98 -4.27 -12.39 33.51
CA ASP A 98 -5.12 -11.41 34.19
C ASP A 98 -4.42 -10.06 34.38
N ASN A 99 -3.15 -10.09 34.79
CA ASN A 99 -2.35 -8.86 34.90
C ASN A 99 -2.15 -8.18 33.54
N PHE A 100 -1.94 -8.96 32.48
CA PHE A 100 -1.88 -8.42 31.12
C PHE A 100 -3.22 -7.78 30.71
N LYS A 101 -4.36 -8.42 30.99
CA LYS A 101 -5.69 -7.85 30.72
C LYS A 101 -5.93 -6.54 31.48
N GLN A 102 -5.46 -6.42 32.72
CA GLN A 102 -5.51 -5.16 33.45
C GLN A 102 -4.71 -4.05 32.76
N SER A 103 -3.52 -4.36 32.21
CA SER A 103 -2.75 -3.41 31.40
C SER A 103 -3.46 -3.04 30.10
N VAL A 104 -4.12 -4.01 29.44
CA VAL A 104 -4.95 -3.76 28.25
C VAL A 104 -6.08 -2.79 28.56
N ASP A 105 -6.78 -3.00 29.68
CA ASP A 105 -7.85 -2.11 30.13
C ASP A 105 -7.33 -0.72 30.49
N PHE A 106 -6.17 -0.61 31.13
CA PHE A 106 -5.56 0.68 31.42
C PHE A 106 -5.26 1.45 30.12
N ILE A 107 -4.64 0.78 29.15
CA ILE A 107 -4.31 1.35 27.85
C ILE A 107 -5.59 1.77 27.11
N ALA A 108 -6.61 0.92 27.05
CA ALA A 108 -7.89 1.28 26.44
C ALA A 108 -8.55 2.49 27.16
N ASN A 109 -8.48 2.53 28.49
CA ASN A 109 -9.04 3.61 29.29
C ASN A 109 -8.38 4.96 29.05
N PHE A 110 -7.09 4.97 28.70
CA PHE A 110 -6.40 6.19 28.30
C PHE A 110 -7.13 6.88 27.14
N TYR A 111 -7.55 6.13 26.11
CA TYR A 111 -8.27 6.70 24.98
C TYR A 111 -9.57 7.40 25.42
N PHE A 112 -10.41 6.78 26.28
CA PHE A 112 -11.65 7.45 26.76
C PHE A 112 -11.37 8.67 27.59
N SER A 113 -10.35 8.57 28.45
CA SER A 113 -9.96 9.67 29.30
C SER A 113 -9.61 10.88 28.44
N PHE A 114 -8.91 10.63 27.32
CA PHE A 114 -8.55 11.61 26.33
C PHE A 114 -9.79 12.12 25.57
N GLU A 115 -10.63 11.24 25.01
CA GLU A 115 -11.86 11.61 24.30
C GLU A 115 -12.76 12.53 25.14
N LYS A 116 -13.00 12.14 26.40
CA LYS A 116 -13.86 12.87 27.33
C LYS A 116 -13.25 14.21 27.76
N ASN A 117 -11.93 14.27 27.90
CA ASN A 117 -11.23 15.41 28.50
C ASN A 117 -10.05 15.93 27.66
N ARG A 118 -10.22 16.07 26.33
CA ARG A 118 -9.19 16.64 25.40
C ARG A 118 -8.59 17.97 25.84
N ARG A 119 -9.34 18.72 26.66
CA ARG A 119 -9.00 20.03 27.24
C ARG A 119 -7.94 19.99 28.35
N LYS A 120 -7.69 18.82 28.94
CA LYS A 120 -6.77 18.66 30.07
C LYS A 120 -5.37 18.23 29.59
N PRO A 121 -4.32 18.52 30.39
CA PRO A 121 -3.03 17.84 30.24
C PRO A 121 -3.21 16.33 30.31
N VAL A 122 -2.36 15.61 29.56
CA VAL A 122 -2.42 14.16 29.41
C VAL A 122 -1.11 13.61 29.97
N ASP A 123 -1.21 12.56 30.78
CA ASP A 123 -0.06 11.84 31.33
C ASP A 123 0.35 10.72 30.38
N LEU A 124 1.23 11.05 29.43
CA LEU A 124 1.71 10.08 28.44
C LEU A 124 2.77 9.13 29.02
N ASP A 125 3.49 9.55 30.06
CA ASP A 125 4.53 8.74 30.68
C ASP A 125 3.93 7.52 31.36
N SER A 126 2.80 7.68 32.05
CA SER A 126 2.03 6.55 32.59
C SER A 126 1.56 5.58 31.50
N LEU A 127 1.13 6.07 30.33
CA LEU A 127 0.74 5.20 29.21
C LEU A 127 1.94 4.42 28.66
N LYS A 128 3.07 5.09 28.43
CA LYS A 128 4.29 4.45 27.91
C LYS A 128 4.82 3.37 28.86
N ASN A 129 4.82 3.65 30.16
CA ASN A 129 5.20 2.68 31.18
C ASN A 129 4.27 1.46 31.17
N GLU A 130 2.96 1.67 31.01
CA GLU A 130 2.01 0.55 30.95
C GLU A 130 2.14 -0.25 29.65
N ILE A 131 2.46 0.37 28.52
CA ILE A 131 2.79 -0.30 27.25
C ILE A 131 4.02 -1.20 27.42
N GLU A 132 5.09 -0.69 28.03
CA GLU A 132 6.29 -1.48 28.30
C GLU A 132 6.02 -2.64 29.26
N LYS A 133 5.21 -2.40 30.28
CA LYS A 133 4.76 -3.42 31.23
C LYS A 133 3.95 -4.52 30.54
N ALA A 134 3.00 -4.15 29.67
CA ALA A 134 2.22 -5.10 28.88
C ALA A 134 3.12 -5.96 27.97
N ASN A 135 4.14 -5.35 27.36
CA ASN A 135 5.09 -6.08 26.52
C ASN A 135 5.90 -7.11 27.33
N LYS A 136 6.39 -6.72 28.51
CA LYS A 136 7.07 -7.65 29.44
C LYS A 136 6.15 -8.78 29.89
N MET A 137 4.86 -8.50 30.13
CA MET A 137 3.88 -9.51 30.50
C MET A 137 3.66 -10.52 29.37
N LEU A 138 3.53 -10.09 28.11
CA LEU A 138 3.41 -11.00 26.97
C LEU A 138 4.61 -11.95 26.86
N VAL A 139 5.83 -11.44 27.01
CA VAL A 139 7.06 -12.28 27.04
C VAL A 139 7.00 -13.28 28.20
N ASN A 140 6.59 -12.85 29.39
CA ASN A 140 6.48 -13.72 30.55
C ASN A 140 5.41 -14.80 30.37
N ILE A 141 4.26 -14.47 29.78
CA ILE A 141 3.19 -15.43 29.45
C ILE A 141 3.72 -16.47 28.47
N TYR A 142 4.41 -16.04 27.41
CA TYR A 142 5.02 -16.93 26.42
C TYR A 142 6.03 -17.89 27.06
N MET A 143 6.97 -17.36 27.87
CA MET A 143 7.98 -18.17 28.55
C MET A 143 7.37 -19.13 29.58
N CYS A 144 6.32 -18.71 30.31
CA CYS A 144 5.57 -19.57 31.21
C CYS A 144 4.90 -20.72 30.45
N GLY A 145 4.28 -20.42 29.30
CA GLY A 145 3.68 -21.41 28.40
C GLY A 145 4.70 -22.46 27.90
N LEU A 146 5.88 -22.02 27.46
CA LEU A 146 6.95 -22.93 27.03
C LEU A 146 7.43 -23.84 28.16
N ASN A 147 7.55 -23.31 29.38
CA ASN A 147 7.93 -24.10 30.55
C ASN A 147 6.84 -25.12 30.93
N LEU A 148 5.57 -24.74 30.90
CA LEU A 148 4.44 -25.65 31.15
C LEU A 148 4.36 -26.77 30.10
N LYS A 149 4.66 -26.48 28.84
CA LYS A 149 4.72 -27.50 27.78
C LYS A 149 5.79 -28.58 28.03
N LYS A 150 6.91 -28.22 28.69
CA LYS A 150 7.98 -29.15 29.11
C LYS A 150 7.58 -30.00 30.32
N GLN A 151 6.56 -29.59 31.08
CA GLN A 151 6.04 -30.33 32.23
C GLN A 151 4.94 -31.33 31.82
N THR A 152 4.59 -32.21 32.76
CA THR A 152 3.50 -33.19 32.61
C THR A 152 2.15 -32.51 32.90
N VAL A 153 1.62 -31.79 31.91
CA VAL A 153 0.29 -31.14 31.96
C VAL A 153 -0.69 -31.77 30.95
N PRO A 154 -2.01 -31.69 31.18
CA PRO A 154 -3.04 -32.20 30.26
C PRO A 154 -2.88 -31.68 28.82
N LYS A 155 -3.28 -32.51 27.84
CA LYS A 155 -3.15 -32.18 26.41
C LYS A 155 -3.98 -30.96 26.03
N GLU A 156 -5.13 -30.77 26.66
CA GLU A 156 -6.02 -29.62 26.48
C GLU A 156 -5.29 -28.31 26.86
N ILE A 157 -4.55 -28.30 27.97
CA ILE A 157 -3.76 -27.15 28.41
C ILE A 157 -2.62 -26.87 27.42
N LYS A 158 -1.91 -27.91 26.94
CA LYS A 158 -0.84 -27.73 25.93
C LYS A 158 -1.37 -27.14 24.63
N ASN A 159 -2.54 -27.60 24.18
CA ASN A 159 -3.22 -27.07 23.00
C ASN A 159 -3.64 -25.61 23.20
N GLN A 160 -4.21 -25.27 24.35
CA GLN A 160 -4.62 -23.90 24.67
C GLN A 160 -3.41 -22.96 24.75
N ILE A 161 -2.29 -23.41 25.34
CA ILE A 161 -1.03 -22.63 25.34
C ILE A 161 -0.55 -22.42 23.90
N GLN A 162 -0.59 -23.45 23.05
CA GLN A 162 -0.19 -23.31 21.64
C GLN A 162 -1.09 -22.34 20.87
N TYR A 163 -2.40 -22.36 21.12
CA TYR A 163 -3.32 -21.37 20.56
C TYR A 163 -2.98 -19.95 21.05
N ASN A 164 -2.71 -19.80 22.35
CA ASN A 164 -2.34 -18.50 22.94
C ASN A 164 -1.00 -17.97 22.40
N GLU A 165 -0.03 -18.80 22.01
CA GLU A 165 1.24 -18.34 21.43
C GLU A 165 1.03 -17.47 20.18
N VAL A 166 0.12 -17.87 19.30
CA VAL A 166 -0.26 -17.07 18.12
C VAL A 166 -0.88 -15.75 18.57
N LYS A 167 -1.81 -15.80 19.52
CA LYS A 167 -2.50 -14.60 20.03
C LYS A 167 -1.57 -13.64 20.79
N ILE A 168 -0.53 -14.17 21.44
CA ILE A 168 0.53 -13.38 22.09
C ILE A 168 1.36 -12.65 21.04
N ASN A 169 1.72 -13.31 19.94
CA ASN A 169 2.44 -12.68 18.83
C ASN A 169 1.58 -11.59 18.16
N ASP A 170 0.31 -11.89 17.88
CA ASP A 170 -0.64 -10.91 17.34
C ASP A 170 -0.74 -9.66 18.24
N ALA A 171 -0.94 -9.86 19.55
CA ALA A 171 -1.01 -8.79 20.53
C ALA A 171 0.31 -8.02 20.65
N GLY A 172 1.45 -8.72 20.59
CA GLY A 172 2.78 -8.12 20.60
C GLY A 172 3.07 -7.27 19.36
N ASN A 173 2.61 -7.70 18.19
CA ASN A 173 2.69 -6.94 16.94
C ASN A 173 1.91 -5.62 17.03
N GLU A 174 0.65 -5.68 17.48
CA GLU A 174 -0.18 -4.49 17.66
C GLU A 174 0.35 -3.56 18.76
N LEU A 175 0.90 -4.12 19.84
CA LEU A 175 1.53 -3.33 20.90
C LEU A 175 2.78 -2.60 20.39
N ARG A 176 3.58 -3.22 19.52
CA ARG A 176 4.72 -2.56 18.86
C ARG A 176 4.28 -1.41 17.96
N LYS A 177 3.19 -1.59 17.18
CA LYS A 177 2.59 -0.51 16.38
C LYS A 177 2.13 0.66 17.25
N LEU A 178 1.41 0.38 18.35
CA LEU A 178 0.97 1.38 19.32
C LEU A 178 2.15 2.12 19.97
N GLN A 179 3.21 1.39 20.35
CA GLN A 179 4.42 1.97 20.92
C GLN A 179 5.14 2.89 19.91
N LYS A 180 5.29 2.45 18.66
CA LYS A 180 5.87 3.23 17.57
C LYS A 180 5.09 4.53 17.36
N PHE A 181 3.77 4.44 17.25
CA PHE A 181 2.88 5.60 17.12
C PHE A 181 3.10 6.64 18.23
N PHE A 182 3.15 6.23 19.50
CA PHE A 182 3.35 7.16 20.63
C PHE A 182 4.78 7.69 20.79
N ASN A 183 5.76 7.03 20.18
CA ASN A 183 7.13 7.53 20.08
C ASN A 183 7.32 8.53 18.93
N GLU A 184 6.50 8.42 17.89
CA GLU A 184 6.53 9.28 16.70
C GLU A 184 5.46 10.39 16.79
N SER A 185 4.26 10.18 16.27
CA SER A 185 3.23 11.21 16.14
C SER A 185 2.42 11.44 17.43
N GLY A 186 2.15 10.39 18.20
CA GLY A 186 1.34 10.47 19.42
C GLY A 186 1.96 11.34 20.53
N ARG A 187 3.28 11.57 20.52
CA ARG A 187 3.96 12.44 21.51
C ARG A 187 3.47 13.89 21.49
N PHE A 188 2.90 14.36 20.38
CA PHE A 188 2.38 15.73 20.25
C PHE A 188 1.10 15.98 21.05
N ILE A 189 0.48 14.95 21.64
CA ILE A 189 -0.60 15.14 22.61
C ILE A 189 -0.10 15.89 23.85
N GLN A 190 1.13 15.59 24.30
CA GLN A 190 1.76 16.25 25.44
C GLN A 190 2.59 17.45 25.01
N ASN A 191 3.32 17.31 23.90
CA ASN A 191 4.22 18.36 23.41
C ASN A 191 3.48 19.40 22.56
N GLN A 192 3.57 20.67 22.97
CA GLN A 192 2.91 21.81 22.30
C GLN A 192 3.76 22.44 21.20
N ILE A 193 5.05 22.11 21.14
CA ILE A 193 6.01 22.80 20.29
C ILE A 193 6.66 21.80 19.34
N MET A 194 6.44 22.03 18.06
CA MET A 194 6.97 21.21 16.97
C MET A 194 7.97 22.03 16.16
N LEU A 195 9.12 21.42 15.84
CA LEU A 195 10.07 21.97 14.87
C LEU A 195 10.12 21.05 13.66
N ILE A 196 9.77 21.60 12.49
CA ILE A 196 9.87 20.92 11.21
C ILE A 196 11.21 21.27 10.58
N VAL A 197 12.00 20.24 10.27
CA VAL A 197 13.30 20.37 9.64
C VAL A 197 13.30 19.59 8.33
N GLY A 198 13.91 20.14 7.29
CA GLY A 198 14.05 19.44 6.01
C GLY A 198 14.88 20.24 5.02
N LYS A 199 15.41 19.57 4.00
CA LYS A 199 16.21 20.17 2.92
C LYS A 199 15.45 21.29 2.20
N ALA A 200 16.16 22.12 1.43
CA ALA A 200 15.55 23.08 0.53
C ALA A 200 14.59 22.37 -0.46
N GLY A 201 13.49 23.04 -0.84
CA GLY A 201 12.50 22.47 -1.77
C GLY A 201 11.58 21.38 -1.21
N SER A 202 11.81 20.89 0.02
CA SER A 202 11.10 19.73 0.57
C SER A 202 9.59 19.90 0.81
N GLY A 203 9.00 21.09 0.63
CA GLY A 203 7.56 21.33 0.77
C GLY A 203 7.07 21.87 2.14
N LYS A 204 7.97 22.25 3.06
CA LYS A 204 7.59 22.74 4.43
C LYS A 204 6.58 23.89 4.43
N SER A 205 6.85 24.95 3.66
CA SER A 205 5.97 26.13 3.57
C SER A 205 4.59 25.77 2.99
N HIS A 206 4.57 24.89 1.98
CA HIS A 206 3.34 24.38 1.38
C HIS A 206 2.52 23.61 2.42
N LEU A 207 3.13 22.66 3.12
CA LEU A 207 2.50 21.87 4.17
C LEU A 207 1.86 22.75 5.26
N LEU A 208 2.59 23.77 5.75
CA LEU A 208 2.06 24.67 6.78
C LEU A 208 0.88 25.51 6.27
N ALA A 209 0.94 26.00 5.03
CA ALA A 209 -0.14 26.77 4.42
C ALA A 209 -1.39 25.92 4.18
N ASP A 210 -1.23 24.70 3.68
CA ASP A 210 -2.33 23.77 3.43
C ASP A 210 -3.05 23.40 4.74
N ILE A 211 -2.28 22.98 5.76
CA ILE A 211 -2.85 22.63 7.07
C ILE A 211 -3.53 23.84 7.72
N ALA A 212 -2.94 25.03 7.64
CA ALA A 212 -3.58 26.24 8.17
C ALA A 212 -4.92 26.53 7.47
N THR A 213 -4.98 26.34 6.15
CA THR A 213 -6.18 26.52 5.33
C THR A 213 -7.28 25.52 5.73
N LYS A 214 -6.97 24.21 5.74
CA LYS A 214 -7.91 23.15 6.15
C LYS A 214 -8.46 23.40 7.57
N ARG A 215 -7.60 23.80 8.51
CA ARG A 215 -8.00 24.08 9.89
C ARG A 215 -8.95 25.27 10.02
N LEU A 216 -8.69 26.36 9.29
CA LEU A 216 -9.57 27.53 9.30
C LEU A 216 -10.93 27.22 8.64
N GLN A 217 -10.96 26.41 7.58
CA GLN A 217 -12.21 25.90 6.99
C GLN A 217 -13.03 25.10 8.02
N CYS A 218 -12.35 24.29 8.85
CA CYS A 218 -12.95 23.58 9.99
C CYS A 218 -13.23 24.46 11.23
N LYS A 219 -13.17 25.79 11.10
CA LYS A 219 -13.44 26.79 12.15
C LYS A 219 -12.53 26.64 13.38
N LYS A 220 -11.30 26.14 13.20
CA LYS A 220 -10.27 26.04 14.24
C LYS A 220 -9.35 27.24 14.19
N TRP A 221 -8.96 27.77 15.35
CA TRP A 221 -8.09 28.96 15.40
C TRP A 221 -6.67 28.58 15.00
N THR A 222 -6.17 29.17 13.91
CA THR A 222 -4.81 28.95 13.40
C THR A 222 -4.31 30.22 12.71
N CYS A 223 -3.05 30.58 12.96
CA CYS A 223 -2.37 31.69 12.29
C CYS A 223 -1.05 31.22 11.69
N LEU A 224 -0.73 31.69 10.49
CA LEU A 224 0.54 31.46 9.82
C LEU A 224 1.30 32.77 9.67
N PHE A 225 2.54 32.78 10.17
CA PHE A 225 3.49 33.88 10.04
C PHE A 225 4.71 33.43 9.26
N LEU A 226 5.28 34.32 8.46
CA LEU A 226 6.52 34.08 7.74
C LEU A 226 7.70 34.68 8.52
N GLY A 227 8.79 33.92 8.64
CA GLY A 227 9.97 34.30 9.40
C GLY A 227 10.65 35.57 8.90
N ASN A 228 10.59 35.82 7.60
CA ASN A 228 11.09 37.04 6.95
C ASN A 228 10.30 38.32 7.32
N THR A 229 9.14 38.19 7.97
CA THR A 229 8.35 39.37 8.34
C THR A 229 8.74 39.95 9.71
N PHE A 230 9.67 39.35 10.44
CA PHE A 230 10.10 39.80 11.76
C PHE A 230 11.36 40.68 11.68
N GLU A 231 11.36 41.77 12.44
CA GLU A 231 12.41 42.79 12.48
C GLU A 231 13.10 42.84 13.86
N ARG A 232 13.99 43.82 14.09
CA ARG A 232 14.68 43.99 15.38
C ARG A 232 13.68 44.35 16.49
N GLY A 233 13.78 43.69 17.64
CA GLY A 233 12.97 43.99 18.82
C GLY A 233 12.36 42.75 19.47
N SER A 234 11.35 42.95 20.32
CA SER A 234 10.63 41.85 21.00
C SER A 234 9.73 41.07 20.04
N LEU A 235 9.87 39.75 20.03
CA LEU A 235 9.01 38.84 19.26
C LEU A 235 7.53 38.99 19.64
N TRP A 236 7.21 39.06 20.94
CA TRP A 236 5.81 39.21 21.40
C TRP A 236 5.18 40.52 20.92
N LYS A 237 5.92 41.63 21.01
CA LYS A 237 5.42 42.94 20.56
C LYS A 237 5.06 42.91 19.07
N GLN A 238 5.98 42.40 18.24
CA GLN A 238 5.75 42.27 16.80
C GLN A 238 4.61 41.31 16.48
N PHE A 239 4.52 40.18 17.20
CA PHE A 239 3.44 39.22 17.05
C PHE A 239 2.06 39.85 17.31
N LEU A 240 1.93 40.59 18.41
CA LEU A 240 0.69 41.28 18.80
C LEU A 240 0.33 42.43 17.84
N GLU A 241 1.32 43.17 17.36
CA GLU A 241 1.15 44.20 16.32
C GLU A 241 0.65 43.59 15.01
N LYS A 242 1.24 42.47 14.56
CA LYS A 242 0.76 41.72 13.39
C LYS A 242 -0.63 41.15 13.58
N MET A 243 -1.02 40.82 14.81
CA MET A 243 -2.40 40.45 15.16
C MET A 243 -3.34 41.67 15.26
N SER A 244 -2.77 42.89 15.25
CA SER A 244 -3.48 44.17 15.38
C SER A 244 -4.20 44.32 16.73
N VAL A 245 -3.52 43.91 17.81
CA VAL A 245 -4.05 43.85 19.19
C VAL A 245 -3.15 44.64 20.13
N LYS A 246 -3.74 45.37 21.09
CA LYS A 246 -3.00 46.14 22.12
C LYS A 246 -2.91 45.44 23.47
N TRP A 247 -2.95 44.11 23.49
CA TRP A 247 -2.89 43.30 24.72
C TRP A 247 -1.44 42.99 25.07
N ASP A 248 -1.16 42.66 26.32
CA ASP A 248 0.09 42.00 26.68
C ASP A 248 0.06 40.50 26.31
N GLU A 249 1.23 39.86 26.28
CA GLU A 249 1.40 38.46 25.92
C GLU A 249 0.65 37.50 26.86
N ILE A 250 0.50 37.86 28.14
CA ILE A 250 -0.15 37.05 29.16
C ILE A 250 -1.66 37.00 28.89
N ILE A 251 -2.30 38.14 28.68
CA ILE A 251 -3.74 38.24 28.38
C ILE A 251 -4.04 37.50 27.08
N PHE A 252 -3.22 37.71 26.05
CA PHE A 252 -3.38 37.05 24.75
C PHE A 252 -3.34 35.52 24.86
N LEU A 253 -2.30 34.97 25.50
CA LEU A 253 -2.17 33.52 25.67
C LEU A 253 -3.26 32.93 26.58
N ARG A 254 -3.67 33.65 27.63
CA ARG A 254 -4.80 33.23 28.48
C ARG A 254 -6.10 33.14 27.69
N CYS A 255 -6.39 34.13 26.85
CA CYS A 255 -7.57 34.13 26.00
C CYS A 255 -7.53 32.99 24.97
N LEU A 256 -6.38 32.76 24.31
CA LEU A 256 -6.23 31.65 23.37
C LEU A 256 -6.39 30.30 24.06
N ASN A 257 -5.78 30.12 25.24
CA ASN A 257 -5.90 28.90 26.00
C ASN A 257 -7.35 28.63 26.41
N LEU A 258 -8.08 29.66 26.83
CA LEU A 258 -9.50 29.55 27.15
C LEU A 258 -10.34 29.22 25.91
N TYR A 259 -10.04 29.85 24.77
CA TYR A 259 -10.72 29.57 23.51
C TYR A 259 -10.51 28.11 23.08
N GLY A 260 -9.27 27.64 23.06
CA GLY A 260 -8.92 26.25 22.75
C GLY A 260 -9.58 25.27 23.71
N TRP A 261 -9.57 25.59 25.01
CA TRP A 261 -10.31 24.85 26.02
C TRP A 261 -11.79 24.75 25.65
N LEU A 262 -12.48 25.86 25.38
CA LEU A 262 -13.91 25.85 25.00
C LEU A 262 -14.16 25.02 23.74
N LYS A 263 -13.28 25.12 22.73
CA LYS A 263 -13.38 24.41 21.46
C LYS A 263 -12.88 22.95 21.48
N ARG A 264 -12.35 22.47 22.61
CA ARG A 264 -11.78 21.11 22.77
C ARG A 264 -10.69 20.82 21.74
N CYS A 265 -9.82 21.79 21.50
CA CYS A 265 -8.67 21.69 20.59
C CYS A 265 -7.59 22.71 20.97
N ARG A 266 -6.37 22.57 20.44
CA ARG A 266 -5.34 23.60 20.54
C ARG A 266 -5.55 24.71 19.50
N CYS A 267 -5.32 25.95 19.92
CA CYS A 267 -5.04 27.07 19.04
C CYS A 267 -3.61 26.93 18.51
N LEU A 268 -3.40 26.95 17.20
CA LEU A 268 -2.08 26.73 16.61
C LEU A 268 -1.48 28.03 16.02
N ILE A 269 -0.20 28.25 16.29
CA ILE A 269 0.58 29.34 15.70
C ILE A 269 1.69 28.72 14.88
N PHE A 270 1.71 29.00 13.58
CA PHE A 270 2.76 28.56 12.67
C PHE A 270 3.70 29.72 12.39
N ILE A 271 5.01 29.46 12.50
CA ILE A 271 6.07 30.37 12.06
C ILE A 271 6.91 29.61 11.05
N ASP A 272 6.69 29.93 9.77
CA ASP A 272 7.39 29.30 8.66
C ASP A 272 8.74 29.97 8.40
N ALA A 273 9.72 29.18 7.98
CA ALA A 273 11.02 29.59 7.48
C ALA A 273 11.77 30.53 8.43
N LEU A 274 12.08 30.08 9.65
CA LEU A 274 12.86 30.87 10.62
C LEU A 274 14.20 31.35 10.05
N ASN A 275 14.81 30.54 9.17
CA ASN A 275 16.06 30.86 8.47
C ASN A 275 15.96 32.00 7.44
N GLU A 276 14.76 32.49 7.11
CA GLU A 276 14.54 33.60 6.17
C GLU A 276 14.40 34.96 6.89
N CYS A 277 14.66 35.04 8.19
CA CYS A 277 14.68 36.31 8.92
C CYS A 277 15.95 37.12 8.61
N ASP A 278 15.78 38.35 8.13
CA ASP A 278 16.87 39.25 7.75
C ASP A 278 17.66 39.81 8.95
N VAL A 279 17.18 39.59 10.18
CA VAL A 279 17.82 40.07 11.41
C VAL A 279 18.72 38.98 12.01
N PRO A 280 20.05 39.15 12.03
CA PRO A 280 20.97 38.15 12.58
C PRO A 280 20.67 37.84 14.04
N ASN A 281 20.72 36.54 14.40
CA ASN A 281 20.49 36.03 15.75
C ASN A 281 19.12 36.36 16.39
N PHE A 282 18.16 36.89 15.63
CA PHE A 282 16.84 37.26 16.16
C PHE A 282 16.16 36.11 16.91
N TRP A 283 16.06 34.94 16.28
CA TRP A 283 15.46 33.76 16.87
C TRP A 283 16.26 33.21 18.05
N ALA A 284 17.58 33.15 17.94
CA ALA A 284 18.44 32.70 19.04
C ALA A 284 18.26 33.52 20.32
N GLN A 285 17.92 34.82 20.20
CA GLN A 285 17.69 35.72 21.35
C GLN A 285 16.25 35.72 21.87
N ASN A 286 15.25 35.47 21.01
CA ASN A 286 13.84 35.64 21.35
C ASN A 286 13.08 34.32 21.56
N LEU A 287 13.52 33.22 20.95
CA LEU A 287 12.73 32.00 20.85
C LEU A 287 12.61 31.27 22.19
N GLU A 288 13.65 31.30 23.03
CA GLU A 288 13.63 30.65 24.36
C GLU A 288 12.50 31.18 25.25
N MET A 289 12.41 32.51 25.40
CA MET A 289 11.38 33.14 26.22
C MET A 289 9.98 32.91 25.65
N PHE A 290 9.82 33.07 24.33
CA PHE A 290 8.55 32.85 23.63
C PHE A 290 8.02 31.42 23.84
N LEU A 291 8.86 30.41 23.65
CA LEU A 291 8.47 29.01 23.83
C LEU A 291 8.18 28.67 25.30
N ASN A 292 8.95 29.22 26.25
CA ASN A 292 8.69 29.04 27.67
C ASN A 292 7.36 29.65 28.11
N ASP A 293 6.95 30.78 27.51
CA ASP A 293 5.63 31.36 27.77
C ASP A 293 4.50 30.48 27.24
N ILE A 294 4.64 29.93 26.03
CA ILE A 294 3.65 29.04 25.43
C ILE A 294 3.45 27.77 26.27
N ARG A 295 4.53 27.13 26.77
CA ARG A 295 4.45 25.88 27.56
C ARG A 295 3.53 25.98 28.77
N LYS A 296 3.31 27.19 29.31
CA LYS A 296 2.39 27.46 30.42
C LYS A 296 0.91 27.26 30.04
N TYR A 297 0.58 27.16 28.75
CA TYR A 297 -0.78 27.19 28.21
C TYR A 297 -1.11 25.94 27.38
N PRO A 298 -1.70 24.88 27.97
CA PRO A 298 -1.84 23.55 27.34
C PRO A 298 -2.71 23.48 26.08
N ASN A 299 -3.56 24.49 25.85
CA ASN A 299 -4.43 24.57 24.67
C ASN A 299 -3.89 25.54 23.60
N VAL A 300 -2.60 25.90 23.67
CA VAL A 300 -1.88 26.65 22.63
C VAL A 300 -0.73 25.77 22.15
N GLY A 301 -0.52 25.72 20.83
CA GLY A 301 0.58 24.98 20.22
C GLY A 301 1.30 25.83 19.18
N VAL A 302 2.58 25.54 18.97
CA VAL A 302 3.43 26.22 18.00
C VAL A 302 4.09 25.22 17.07
N VAL A 303 4.10 25.56 15.79
CA VAL A 303 4.89 24.86 14.78
C VAL A 303 5.87 25.84 14.19
N LEU A 304 7.14 25.48 14.21
CA LEU A 304 8.24 26.23 13.62
C LEU A 304 8.77 25.43 12.44
N SER A 305 9.20 26.09 11.37
CA SER A 305 9.95 25.41 10.30
C SER A 305 11.31 26.05 10.07
N VAL A 306 12.31 25.22 9.79
CA VAL A 306 13.66 25.66 9.44
C VAL A 306 14.27 24.71 8.41
N ARG A 307 15.12 25.24 7.55
CA ARG A 307 15.97 24.42 6.68
C ARG A 307 17.02 23.66 7.51
N SER A 308 17.31 22.41 7.13
CA SER A 308 18.24 21.54 7.88
C SER A 308 19.61 22.19 8.10
N GLU A 309 20.10 22.89 7.08
CA GLU A 309 21.41 23.53 7.01
C GLU A 309 21.53 24.74 7.95
N TYR A 310 20.40 25.29 8.41
CA TYR A 310 20.33 26.48 9.26
C TYR A 310 19.92 26.16 10.70
N LYS A 311 19.61 24.89 11.01
CA LYS A 311 19.04 24.50 12.31
C LYS A 311 19.90 24.98 13.47
N ASP A 312 21.20 24.67 13.46
CA ASP A 312 22.08 24.98 14.59
C ASP A 312 22.48 26.46 14.64
N TYR A 313 22.37 27.19 13.52
CA TYR A 313 22.56 28.64 13.46
C TYR A 313 21.37 29.41 14.05
N VAL A 314 20.16 29.01 13.68
CA VAL A 314 18.91 29.67 14.06
C VAL A 314 18.50 29.27 15.49
N ILE A 315 18.79 28.04 15.90
CA ILE A 315 18.28 27.43 17.13
C ILE A 315 19.44 27.06 18.05
N SER A 316 19.55 27.77 19.18
CA SER A 316 20.56 27.49 20.21
C SER A 316 20.33 26.13 20.89
N GLU A 317 21.37 25.49 21.40
CA GLU A 317 21.29 24.20 22.11
C GLU A 317 20.25 24.20 23.25
N ARG A 318 20.16 25.31 23.99
CA ARG A 318 19.13 25.49 25.04
C ARG A 318 17.72 25.38 24.47
N VAL A 319 17.46 26.02 23.33
CA VAL A 319 16.15 25.95 22.67
C VAL A 319 15.90 24.58 22.06
N GLN A 320 16.92 23.87 21.55
CA GLN A 320 16.75 22.53 20.99
C GLN A 320 16.11 21.56 22.01
N SER A 321 16.45 21.68 23.30
CA SER A 321 15.83 20.87 24.37
C SER A 321 14.33 21.13 24.59
N LEU A 322 13.80 22.25 24.11
CA LEU A 322 12.39 22.62 24.20
C LEU A 322 11.55 22.16 23.00
N LEU A 323 12.20 21.66 21.94
CA LEU A 323 11.58 21.37 20.64
C LEU A 323 11.43 19.86 20.40
N CYS A 324 10.29 19.47 19.84
CA CYS A 324 10.14 18.14 19.25
C CYS A 324 10.43 18.19 17.75
N LEU A 325 11.54 17.59 17.34
CA LEU A 325 12.00 17.54 15.94
C LEU A 325 11.14 16.60 15.09
N VAL A 326 10.69 17.08 13.93
CA VAL A 326 10.05 16.29 12.88
C VAL A 326 10.77 16.56 11.56
N THR A 327 11.23 15.51 10.89
CA THR A 327 11.93 15.62 9.60
C THR A 327 10.93 15.53 8.45
N HIS A 328 10.90 16.56 7.59
CA HIS A 328 10.13 16.57 6.35
C HIS A 328 10.99 16.03 5.20
N LYS A 329 10.75 14.79 4.80
CA LYS A 329 11.52 14.09 3.74
C LYS A 329 11.07 14.40 2.30
N GLY A 330 10.03 15.24 2.11
CA GLY A 330 9.46 15.47 0.79
C GLY A 330 8.50 14.33 0.43
N PHE A 331 8.48 13.92 -0.84
CA PHE A 331 7.64 12.82 -1.32
C PHE A 331 8.28 11.43 -1.15
N ASN A 332 9.38 11.24 -0.40
CA ASN A 332 10.03 9.92 -0.26
C ASN A 332 9.09 8.73 0.04
N MET A 333 7.95 8.94 0.70
CA MET A 333 6.96 7.90 1.03
C MET A 333 5.72 7.89 0.12
N ALA A 334 5.64 8.81 -0.83
CA ALA A 334 4.51 9.06 -1.72
C ALA A 334 4.97 9.51 -3.12
N SER A 335 6.19 9.15 -3.55
CA SER A 335 6.79 9.69 -4.78
C SER A 335 5.95 9.31 -6.01
N PHE A 336 5.36 8.12 -6.01
CA PHE A 336 4.50 7.68 -7.11
C PHE A 336 3.19 8.46 -7.18
N GLU A 337 2.47 8.55 -6.06
CA GLU A 337 1.22 9.34 -5.95
C GLU A 337 1.46 10.80 -6.32
N ALA A 338 2.59 11.36 -5.87
CA ALA A 338 2.99 12.71 -6.20
C ALA A 338 3.29 12.90 -7.69
N VAL A 339 4.07 12.01 -8.32
CA VAL A 339 4.35 12.08 -9.77
C VAL A 339 3.07 12.00 -10.56
N LYS A 340 2.18 11.03 -10.26
CA LYS A 340 0.88 10.88 -10.92
C LYS A 340 0.05 12.15 -10.82
N HIS A 341 -0.14 12.65 -9.59
CA HIS A 341 -0.93 13.85 -9.33
C HIS A 341 -0.38 15.10 -10.03
N PHE A 342 0.95 15.26 -10.05
CA PHE A 342 1.59 16.39 -10.74
C PHE A 342 1.44 16.27 -12.26
N PHE A 343 1.65 15.08 -12.82
CA PHE A 343 1.59 14.87 -14.26
C PHE A 343 0.16 15.08 -14.78
N GLU A 344 -0.84 14.59 -14.07
CA GLU A 344 -2.26 14.86 -14.34
C GLU A 344 -2.55 16.37 -14.33
N TYR A 345 -2.10 17.11 -13.29
CA TYR A 345 -2.30 18.55 -13.20
C TYR A 345 -1.63 19.34 -14.34
N TYR A 346 -0.44 18.92 -14.75
CA TYR A 346 0.33 19.58 -15.80
C TYR A 346 0.00 19.07 -17.22
N GLU A 347 -0.94 18.13 -17.37
CA GLU A 347 -1.31 17.49 -18.64
C GLU A 347 -0.13 16.79 -19.32
N ILE A 348 0.66 16.06 -18.53
CA ILE A 348 1.80 15.24 -18.96
C ILE A 348 1.38 13.78 -18.84
N ASN A 349 1.54 13.00 -19.90
CA ASN A 349 1.28 11.57 -19.88
C ASN A 349 2.26 10.86 -18.94
N LEU A 350 1.74 9.94 -18.14
CA LEU A 350 2.59 9.09 -17.31
C LEU A 350 3.57 8.31 -18.20
N PRO A 351 4.86 8.22 -17.80
CA PRO A 351 5.88 7.55 -18.57
C PRO A 351 5.61 6.05 -18.61
N ASN A 352 6.13 5.38 -19.64
CA ASN A 352 5.90 3.94 -19.86
C ASN A 352 6.53 3.02 -18.80
N THR A 353 7.19 3.59 -17.80
CA THR A 353 7.92 2.92 -16.73
C THR A 353 7.72 3.71 -15.45
N PRO A 354 7.63 3.08 -14.26
CA PRO A 354 7.60 3.82 -13.01
C PRO A 354 8.78 4.80 -12.96
N MET A 355 8.51 6.09 -12.78
CA MET A 355 9.59 7.08 -12.66
C MET A 355 10.14 7.08 -11.25
N LEU A 356 11.11 6.21 -11.04
CA LEU A 356 11.74 5.95 -9.75
C LEU A 356 12.95 6.88 -9.49
N ASN A 357 13.01 8.03 -10.18
CA ASN A 357 14.06 9.02 -9.98
C ASN A 357 14.01 9.55 -8.53
N PRO A 358 15.07 9.35 -7.72
CA PRO A 358 15.10 9.83 -6.34
C PRO A 358 14.87 11.35 -6.21
N GLU A 359 15.23 12.14 -7.22
CA GLU A 359 15.06 13.60 -7.21
C GLU A 359 13.59 14.03 -7.29
N PHE A 360 12.70 13.19 -7.84
CA PHE A 360 11.25 13.46 -7.83
C PHE A 360 10.63 13.40 -6.44
N SER A 361 11.37 12.86 -5.46
CA SER A 361 10.98 12.98 -4.07
C SER A 361 11.13 14.40 -3.52
N ASN A 362 11.82 15.31 -4.23
CA ASN A 362 11.85 16.74 -3.92
C ASN A 362 10.70 17.45 -4.65
N PRO A 363 9.68 17.98 -3.92
CA PRO A 363 8.53 18.64 -4.54
C PRO A 363 8.88 19.82 -5.45
N LEU A 364 9.91 20.59 -5.11
CA LEU A 364 10.35 21.71 -5.94
C LEU A 364 10.91 21.23 -7.28
N PHE A 365 11.74 20.20 -7.26
CA PHE A 365 12.32 19.63 -8.48
C PHE A 365 11.23 19.06 -9.40
N LEU A 366 10.30 18.27 -8.85
CA LEU A 366 9.16 17.73 -9.60
C LEU A 366 8.29 18.84 -10.21
N LYS A 367 8.00 19.90 -9.45
CA LYS A 367 7.24 21.06 -9.94
C LYS A 367 7.96 21.74 -11.11
N LEU A 368 9.24 22.06 -10.95
CA LEU A 368 10.06 22.72 -11.98
C LEU A 368 10.15 21.87 -13.25
N PHE A 369 10.30 20.55 -13.09
CA PHE A 369 10.30 19.61 -14.19
C PHE A 369 9.00 19.66 -15.00
N CYS A 370 7.85 19.58 -14.33
CA CYS A 370 6.54 19.61 -15.00
C CYS A 370 6.25 20.97 -15.65
N GLU A 371 6.58 22.08 -14.98
CA GLU A 371 6.44 23.42 -15.54
C GLU A 371 7.27 23.61 -16.82
N LEU A 372 8.48 23.04 -16.86
CA LEU A 372 9.37 23.12 -18.01
C LEU A 372 8.81 22.35 -19.21
N LEU A 373 8.26 21.15 -19.00
CA LEU A 373 7.60 20.38 -20.08
C LEU A 373 6.38 21.14 -20.62
N LYS A 374 5.53 21.65 -19.73
CA LYS A 374 4.34 22.43 -20.12
C LYS A 374 4.70 23.69 -20.90
N LYS A 375 5.72 24.45 -20.47
CA LYS A 375 6.21 25.64 -21.22
C LYS A 375 6.68 25.31 -22.63
N ARG A 376 7.20 24.11 -22.85
CA ARG A 376 7.67 23.63 -24.16
C ARG A 376 6.55 23.04 -25.02
N GLY A 377 5.32 22.95 -24.52
CA GLY A 377 4.23 22.28 -25.20
C GLY A 377 4.45 20.77 -25.33
N LEU A 378 5.25 20.18 -24.43
CA LEU A 378 5.49 18.75 -24.38
C LEU A 378 4.49 18.11 -23.42
N HIS A 379 3.69 17.19 -23.94
CA HIS A 379 2.73 16.40 -23.17
C HIS A 379 3.28 15.02 -22.78
N GLU A 380 4.51 14.72 -23.19
CA GLU A 380 5.21 13.47 -22.89
C GLU A 380 6.67 13.79 -22.57
N ILE A 381 7.33 12.88 -21.86
CA ILE A 381 8.76 12.95 -21.61
C ILE A 381 9.48 12.46 -22.87
N PRO A 382 10.24 13.30 -23.59
CA PRO A 382 10.89 12.89 -24.84
C PRO A 382 11.85 11.71 -24.65
N SER A 383 11.93 10.81 -25.63
CA SER A 383 12.97 9.79 -25.71
C SER A 383 14.35 10.47 -25.76
N GLY A 384 15.18 10.27 -24.73
CA GLY A 384 16.45 10.98 -24.56
C GLY A 384 16.44 12.14 -23.56
N PHE A 385 15.28 12.51 -23.00
CA PHE A 385 15.16 13.44 -21.85
C PHE A 385 15.66 12.82 -20.52
N ASN A 386 16.40 11.71 -20.62
CA ASN A 386 16.97 10.93 -19.52
C ASN A 386 18.17 11.61 -18.85
N SER A 387 18.74 12.65 -19.46
CA SER A 387 19.83 13.39 -18.82
C SER A 387 19.23 14.46 -17.89
N LEU A 388 19.31 14.20 -16.59
CA LEU A 388 19.12 15.19 -15.51
C LEU A 388 19.84 16.52 -15.83
N LEU A 389 20.97 16.41 -16.54
CA LEU A 389 21.77 17.50 -17.07
C LEU A 389 21.01 18.44 -17.99
N ASP A 390 20.21 17.93 -18.93
CA ASP A 390 19.46 18.79 -19.84
C ASP A 390 18.39 19.56 -19.06
N ILE A 391 17.70 18.91 -18.11
CA ILE A 391 16.71 19.56 -17.24
C ILE A 391 17.36 20.68 -16.41
N PHE A 392 18.46 20.39 -15.71
CA PHE A 392 19.15 21.38 -14.90
C PHE A 392 19.82 22.47 -15.74
N LYS A 393 20.43 22.12 -16.88
CA LYS A 393 20.98 23.09 -17.82
C LYS A 393 19.88 24.06 -18.27
N ASN A 394 18.73 23.54 -18.69
CA ASN A 394 17.59 24.37 -19.09
C ASN A 394 17.06 25.20 -17.92
N TYR A 395 17.01 24.66 -16.70
CA TYR A 395 16.63 25.42 -15.50
C TYR A 395 17.59 26.59 -15.25
N ILE A 396 18.90 26.36 -15.34
CA ILE A 396 19.92 27.41 -15.19
C ILE A 396 19.84 28.42 -16.34
N GLU A 397 19.54 27.99 -17.56
CA GLU A 397 19.30 28.89 -18.70
C GLU A 397 18.06 29.77 -18.46
N ASP A 398 16.98 29.20 -17.93
CA ASP A 398 15.77 29.92 -17.49
C ASP A 398 16.08 30.93 -16.37
N VAL A 399 16.89 30.55 -15.38
CA VAL A 399 17.34 31.45 -14.29
C VAL A 399 18.24 32.56 -14.86
N ASN A 400 19.17 32.20 -15.75
CA ASN A 400 20.02 33.15 -16.45
C ASN A 400 19.17 34.17 -17.20
N GLU A 401 18.13 33.73 -17.91
CA GLU A 401 17.23 34.63 -18.64
C GLU A 401 16.44 35.56 -17.70
N ARG A 402 15.87 35.03 -16.61
CA ARG A 402 15.11 35.83 -15.62
C ARG A 402 15.98 36.87 -14.92
N ILE A 403 17.12 36.47 -14.38
CA ILE A 403 18.03 37.38 -13.67
C ILE A 403 18.60 38.40 -14.67
N SER A 404 19.01 37.95 -15.86
CA SER A 404 19.53 38.87 -16.89
C SER A 404 18.50 39.92 -17.27
N ARG A 405 17.22 39.54 -17.49
CA ARG A 405 16.13 40.50 -17.72
C ARG A 405 15.90 41.45 -16.55
N LYS A 406 15.91 40.95 -15.30
CA LYS A 406 15.70 41.75 -14.08
C LYS A 406 16.75 42.85 -13.93
N TYR A 407 17.99 42.57 -14.32
CA TYR A 407 19.13 43.50 -14.21
C TYR A 407 19.55 44.14 -15.55
N ASN A 408 18.76 43.98 -16.62
CA ASN A 408 19.04 44.50 -17.97
C ASN A 408 20.40 44.03 -18.56
N ILE A 409 20.79 42.79 -18.30
CA ILE A 409 21.93 42.11 -18.92
C ILE A 409 21.44 41.38 -20.18
N ASP A 410 22.28 41.31 -21.22
CA ASP A 410 22.01 40.45 -22.37
C ASP A 410 22.08 38.96 -21.97
N PRO A 411 20.95 38.21 -22.03
CA PRO A 411 20.94 36.78 -21.66
C PRO A 411 21.90 35.92 -22.49
N SER A 412 22.28 36.32 -23.71
CA SER A 412 23.18 35.52 -24.57
C SER A 412 24.63 35.51 -24.10
N LEU A 413 24.98 36.33 -23.11
CA LEU A 413 26.32 36.33 -22.49
C LEU A 413 26.49 35.20 -21.47
N TYR A 414 25.41 34.53 -21.05
CA TYR A 414 25.41 33.41 -20.10
C TYR A 414 26.17 33.68 -18.77
N LEU A 415 26.27 34.95 -18.34
CA LEU A 415 27.10 35.34 -17.19
C LEU A 415 26.70 34.63 -15.89
N ILE A 416 25.41 34.34 -15.69
CA ILE A 416 24.93 33.62 -14.51
C ILE A 416 25.44 32.18 -14.51
N ARG A 417 25.40 31.51 -15.66
CA ARG A 417 25.90 30.15 -15.81
C ARG A 417 27.42 30.10 -15.60
N THR A 418 28.17 30.99 -16.24
CA THR A 418 29.63 31.07 -16.08
C THR A 418 30.03 31.35 -14.64
N SER A 419 29.27 32.18 -13.94
CA SER A 419 29.51 32.46 -12.51
C SER A 419 29.31 31.24 -11.63
N ILE A 420 28.28 30.44 -11.91
CA ILE A 420 28.01 29.18 -11.21
C ILE A 420 29.16 28.19 -11.43
N GLU A 421 29.64 28.06 -12.68
CA GLU A 421 30.79 27.21 -13.03
C GLU A 421 32.07 27.68 -12.31
N ASN A 422 32.32 28.99 -12.25
CA ASN A 422 33.48 29.57 -11.54
C ASN A 422 33.44 29.31 -10.02
N ILE A 423 32.27 29.48 -9.39
CA ILE A 423 32.07 29.15 -7.98
C ILE A 423 32.38 27.67 -7.75
N ALA A 424 31.90 26.80 -8.64
CA ALA A 424 32.10 25.36 -8.51
C ALA A 424 33.58 24.96 -8.61
N LEU A 425 34.32 25.56 -9.56
CA LEU A 425 35.77 25.36 -9.68
C LEU A 425 36.55 25.88 -8.48
N GLU A 426 36.11 26.98 -7.87
CA GLU A 426 36.73 27.52 -6.66
C GLU A 426 36.52 26.60 -5.45
N MET A 427 35.35 25.96 -5.33
CA MET A 427 35.07 24.93 -4.32
C MET A 427 36.03 23.74 -4.44
N LEU A 428 36.26 23.28 -5.67
CA LEU A 428 37.21 22.21 -5.94
C LEU A 428 38.65 22.60 -5.60
N LYS A 429 39.12 23.78 -6.03
CA LYS A 429 40.49 24.27 -5.75
C LYS A 429 40.79 24.30 -4.25
N GLN A 430 39.80 24.66 -3.43
CA GLN A 430 39.95 24.70 -1.98
C GLN A 430 39.80 23.32 -1.31
N LYS A 431 39.47 22.27 -2.09
CA LYS A 431 39.16 20.91 -1.64
C LYS A 431 38.08 20.90 -0.56
N LYS A 432 37.02 21.70 -0.76
CA LYS A 432 35.91 21.84 0.18
C LYS A 432 34.57 21.88 -0.57
N GLU A 433 33.62 21.09 -0.10
CA GLU A 433 32.19 21.19 -0.48
C GLU A 433 31.53 22.50 -0.02
N LEU A 434 32.25 23.29 0.78
CA LEU A 434 31.81 24.53 1.41
C LEU A 434 32.89 25.59 1.22
N ILE A 435 32.59 26.66 0.48
CA ILE A 435 33.47 27.84 0.40
C ILE A 435 32.90 29.01 1.19
N SER A 436 33.77 29.91 1.66
CA SER A 436 33.32 31.13 2.32
C SER A 436 32.49 32.01 1.39
N SER A 437 31.56 32.79 1.95
CA SER A 437 30.81 33.77 1.17
C SER A 437 31.69 34.80 0.46
N GLU A 438 32.85 35.12 1.04
CA GLU A 438 33.83 36.03 0.44
C GLU A 438 34.43 35.46 -0.85
N CYS A 439 34.78 34.17 -0.86
CA CYS A 439 35.30 33.49 -2.05
C CYS A 439 34.26 33.43 -3.18
N ALA A 440 33.00 33.12 -2.85
CA ALA A 440 31.93 33.09 -3.84
C ALA A 440 31.64 34.49 -4.42
N LEU A 441 31.62 35.53 -3.58
CA LEU A 441 31.45 36.91 -4.02
C LEU A 441 32.59 37.36 -4.93
N LYS A 442 33.83 36.99 -4.61
CA LYS A 442 34.99 37.26 -5.48
C LYS A 442 34.84 36.60 -6.86
N SER A 443 34.38 35.35 -6.90
CA SER A 443 34.14 34.61 -8.15
C SER A 443 33.03 35.26 -9.00
N LEU A 444 32.01 35.81 -8.34
CA LEU A 444 30.93 36.58 -8.98
C LEU A 444 31.42 37.93 -9.49
N ASP A 445 32.22 38.66 -8.71
CA ASP A 445 32.78 39.94 -9.12
C ASP A 445 33.64 39.79 -10.38
N GLU A 446 34.44 38.73 -10.49
CA GLU A 446 35.22 38.43 -11.70
C GLU A 446 34.34 38.24 -12.94
N SER A 447 33.15 37.65 -12.78
CA SER A 447 32.22 37.37 -13.88
C SER A 447 31.36 38.59 -14.28
N PHE A 448 31.12 39.52 -13.34
CA PHE A 448 30.24 40.68 -13.51
C PHE A 448 30.96 42.04 -13.51
N CYS A 449 32.29 42.07 -13.39
CA CYS A 449 33.08 43.30 -13.26
C CYS A 449 32.79 44.35 -14.35
N SER A 450 32.53 43.90 -15.59
CA SER A 450 32.23 44.75 -16.75
C SER A 450 30.75 45.16 -16.88
N SER A 451 29.86 44.61 -16.05
CA SER A 451 28.40 44.80 -16.16
C SER A 451 27.83 45.91 -15.26
N GLY A 452 28.61 46.42 -14.31
CA GLY A 452 28.18 47.46 -13.36
C GLY A 452 27.24 46.96 -12.25
N ILE A 453 26.98 45.65 -12.17
CA ILE A 453 26.13 45.02 -11.17
C ILE A 453 26.99 44.54 -10.00
N ARG A 454 26.51 44.72 -8.76
CA ARG A 454 27.23 44.27 -7.57
C ARG A 454 27.10 42.76 -7.41
N ALA A 455 28.20 42.03 -7.18
CA ALA A 455 28.16 40.59 -6.94
C ALA A 455 27.22 40.19 -5.80
N VAL A 456 27.06 41.03 -4.78
CA VAL A 456 26.14 40.78 -3.64
C VAL A 456 24.68 40.68 -4.08
N ASP A 457 24.28 41.43 -5.10
CA ASP A 457 22.91 41.40 -5.62
C ASP A 457 22.68 40.07 -6.37
N ILE A 458 23.59 39.68 -7.27
CA ILE A 458 23.52 38.39 -7.98
C ILE A 458 23.63 37.21 -7.01
N PHE A 459 24.51 37.28 -6.02
CA PHE A 459 24.64 36.27 -4.98
C PHE A 459 23.32 36.04 -4.23
N SER A 460 22.59 37.13 -3.93
CA SER A 460 21.30 37.06 -3.27
C SER A 460 20.22 36.42 -4.16
N GLU A 461 20.26 36.67 -5.48
CA GLU A 461 19.39 36.00 -6.45
C GLU A 461 19.69 34.51 -6.59
N LEU A 462 20.96 34.11 -6.65
CA LEU A 462 21.34 32.69 -6.72
C LEU A 462 20.89 31.91 -5.47
N VAL A 463 20.88 32.56 -4.31
CA VAL A 463 20.35 31.99 -3.06
C VAL A 463 18.81 31.98 -3.05
N SER A 464 18.16 32.99 -3.63
CA SER A 464 16.68 33.08 -3.68
C SER A 464 16.07 32.07 -4.67
N GLU A 465 16.71 31.88 -5.83
CA GLU A 465 16.39 30.88 -6.86
C GLU A 465 16.80 29.46 -6.43
N GLY A 466 17.41 29.30 -5.25
CA GLY A 466 17.75 28.00 -4.68
C GLY A 466 18.83 27.25 -5.45
N ILE A 467 19.75 27.96 -6.11
CA ILE A 467 20.95 27.39 -6.73
C ILE A 467 22.04 27.21 -5.67
N LEU A 468 22.22 28.24 -4.83
CA LEU A 468 23.18 28.25 -3.72
C LEU A 468 22.45 28.22 -2.37
N ILE A 469 23.02 27.52 -1.40
CA ILE A 469 22.55 27.47 -0.01
C ILE A 469 23.64 28.04 0.89
N LYS A 470 23.26 28.90 1.83
CA LYS A 470 24.17 29.36 2.89
C LYS A 470 24.17 28.31 4.01
N SER A 471 25.35 27.83 4.37
CA SER A 471 25.59 27.01 5.54
C SER A 471 26.37 27.82 6.57
N TYR A 472 26.18 27.49 7.84
CA TYR A 472 26.80 28.21 8.95
C TYR A 472 27.53 27.20 9.82
N ASP A 473 28.81 27.45 10.09
CA ASP A 473 29.56 26.64 11.04
C ASP A 473 29.20 26.99 12.50
N LYS A 474 29.78 26.24 13.45
CA LYS A 474 29.59 26.48 14.89
C LYS A 474 30.09 27.86 15.34
N GLU A 475 31.02 28.48 14.60
CA GLU A 475 31.54 29.83 14.81
C GLU A 475 30.70 30.91 14.10
N LYS A 476 29.58 30.53 13.45
CA LYS A 476 28.68 31.38 12.68
C LYS A 476 29.30 32.00 11.42
N LYS A 477 30.40 31.45 10.91
CA LYS A 477 30.95 31.86 9.60
C LYS A 477 30.07 31.31 8.49
N VAL A 478 29.83 32.15 7.48
CA VAL A 478 28.98 31.82 6.34
C VAL A 478 29.79 31.09 5.30
N SER A 479 29.41 29.85 5.05
CA SER A 479 29.87 29.05 3.91
C SER A 479 28.73 28.85 2.91
N ILE A 480 29.05 28.45 1.70
CA ILE A 480 28.09 28.23 0.62
C ILE A 480 28.30 26.84 0.05
N LEU A 481 27.17 26.18 -0.24
CA LEU A 481 27.09 24.92 -0.98
C LEU A 481 26.04 25.00 -2.09
N PHE A 482 26.10 24.08 -3.05
CA PHE A 482 25.07 23.95 -4.08
C PHE A 482 23.84 23.20 -3.57
N ALA A 483 22.64 23.70 -3.90
CA ALA A 483 21.40 23.05 -3.49
C ALA A 483 21.19 21.66 -4.11
N TYR A 484 21.79 21.43 -5.27
CA TYR A 484 21.73 20.19 -6.04
C TYR A 484 23.16 19.70 -6.28
N GLU A 485 23.66 18.88 -5.36
CA GLU A 485 25.04 18.35 -5.33
C GLU A 485 25.41 17.61 -6.62
N ARG A 486 24.54 16.71 -7.08
CA ARG A 486 24.75 15.92 -8.32
C ARG A 486 24.94 16.80 -9.56
N TYR A 487 24.29 17.96 -9.62
CA TYR A 487 24.48 18.91 -10.72
C TYR A 487 25.84 19.62 -10.61
N TYR A 488 26.22 20.04 -9.40
CA TYR A 488 27.55 20.58 -9.13
C TYR A 488 28.64 19.59 -9.55
N ASP A 489 28.54 18.33 -9.14
CA ASP A 489 29.53 17.30 -9.47
C ASP A 489 29.70 17.15 -10.98
N LEU A 490 28.59 17.10 -11.72
CA LEU A 490 28.63 16.99 -13.18
C LEU A 490 29.23 18.23 -13.87
N LEU A 491 28.95 19.43 -13.36
CA LEU A 491 29.56 20.65 -13.88
C LEU A 491 31.07 20.66 -13.67
N VAL A 492 31.52 20.33 -12.45
CA VAL A 492 32.95 20.30 -12.11
C VAL A 492 33.67 19.21 -12.89
N ALA A 493 33.12 18.00 -12.92
CA ALA A 493 33.66 16.87 -13.67
C ALA A 493 33.80 17.19 -15.16
N LYS A 494 32.84 17.90 -15.76
CA LYS A 494 32.92 18.36 -17.15
C LYS A 494 33.97 19.46 -17.33
N ALA A 495 34.05 20.43 -16.43
CA ALA A 495 35.01 21.52 -16.51
C ALA A 495 36.46 21.02 -16.36
N LEU A 496 36.68 20.00 -15.53
CA LEU A 496 37.99 19.35 -15.34
C LEU A 496 38.51 18.62 -16.58
N LEU A 497 37.62 18.04 -17.38
CA LEU A 497 37.97 17.46 -18.68
C LEU A 497 38.27 18.55 -19.74
N GLY A 498 37.85 19.79 -19.48
CA GLY A 498 38.15 20.94 -20.33
C GLY A 498 37.56 20.84 -21.73
N THR A 499 38.36 21.19 -22.73
CA THR A 499 38.02 21.10 -24.17
C THR A 499 38.67 19.88 -24.85
N GLU A 500 39.27 18.98 -24.06
CA GLU A 500 39.85 17.75 -24.60
C GLU A 500 38.74 16.80 -25.04
N HIS A 501 38.89 16.27 -26.25
CA HIS A 501 37.93 15.36 -26.87
C HIS A 501 38.55 14.03 -27.30
N ASN A 502 39.88 13.91 -27.25
CA ASN A 502 40.59 12.69 -27.57
C ASN A 502 40.59 11.71 -26.38
N PRO A 503 40.01 10.50 -26.51
CA PRO A 503 39.95 9.52 -25.43
C PRO A 503 41.31 9.11 -24.85
N GLU A 504 42.36 9.02 -25.68
CA GLU A 504 43.68 8.63 -25.22
C GLU A 504 44.35 9.75 -24.39
N ASN A 505 44.12 11.02 -24.74
CA ASN A 505 44.57 12.15 -23.92
C ASN A 505 43.83 12.19 -22.59
N ILE A 506 42.51 11.92 -22.59
CA ILE A 506 41.71 11.84 -21.37
C ILE A 506 42.24 10.73 -20.45
N LYS A 507 42.52 9.52 -20.99
CA LYS A 507 43.16 8.44 -20.21
C LYS A 507 44.46 8.91 -19.54
N LEU A 508 45.31 9.65 -20.26
CA LEU A 508 46.56 10.16 -19.70
C LEU A 508 46.35 11.17 -18.56
N MET A 509 45.26 11.93 -18.56
CA MET A 509 44.95 12.86 -17.47
C MET A 509 44.72 12.14 -16.13
N PHE A 510 44.22 10.90 -16.15
CA PHE A 510 43.91 10.11 -14.95
C PHE A 510 45.04 9.17 -14.50
N LYS A 511 46.02 8.89 -15.38
CA LYS A 511 47.21 8.09 -15.03
C LYS A 511 48.15 8.83 -14.09
N ASP A 512 49.06 8.09 -13.44
CA ASP A 512 50.09 8.65 -12.56
C ASP A 512 50.86 9.80 -13.25
N GLY A 513 51.00 10.93 -12.54
CA GLY A 513 51.54 12.19 -13.04
C GLY A 513 50.58 13.05 -13.88
N GLY A 514 49.36 12.58 -14.16
CA GLY A 514 48.30 13.29 -14.88
C GLY A 514 47.54 14.32 -14.02
N SER A 515 46.90 15.29 -14.66
CA SER A 515 46.23 16.42 -13.97
C SER A 515 45.01 16.04 -13.13
N LEU A 516 44.41 14.87 -13.38
CA LEU A 516 43.22 14.37 -12.69
C LEU A 516 43.51 13.14 -11.81
N HIS A 517 44.76 12.67 -11.76
CA HIS A 517 45.14 11.48 -11.00
C HIS A 517 44.75 11.59 -9.51
N GLU A 518 44.91 12.78 -8.91
CA GLU A 518 44.60 13.00 -7.49
C GLU A 518 43.14 12.74 -7.10
N TYR A 519 42.21 12.76 -8.06
CA TYR A 519 40.77 12.56 -7.81
C TYR A 519 40.36 11.09 -7.85
N VAL A 520 41.24 10.21 -8.36
CA VAL A 520 40.90 8.81 -8.68
C VAL A 520 41.80 7.78 -8.00
N THR A 521 42.67 8.20 -7.07
CA THR A 521 43.57 7.30 -6.34
C THR A 521 43.38 7.35 -4.83
N SER A 522 43.56 6.22 -4.16
CA SER A 522 43.43 6.09 -2.71
C SER A 522 44.51 6.80 -1.89
N GLU A 523 45.69 7.05 -2.46
CA GLU A 523 46.76 7.80 -1.78
C GLU A 523 46.31 9.21 -1.33
N PHE A 524 45.44 9.86 -2.11
CA PHE A 524 44.94 11.21 -1.83
C PHE A 524 43.52 11.23 -1.24
N GLY A 525 42.98 10.06 -0.85
CA GLY A 525 41.66 9.93 -0.24
C GLY A 525 40.52 10.06 -1.24
N PHE A 526 40.45 9.16 -2.23
CA PHE A 526 39.41 9.12 -3.28
C PHE A 526 37.96 9.23 -2.75
N PHE A 527 37.70 8.75 -1.53
CA PHE A 527 36.39 8.86 -0.87
C PHE A 527 35.90 10.31 -0.71
N ASN A 528 36.80 11.29 -0.76
CA ASN A 528 36.47 12.71 -0.71
C ASN A 528 35.94 13.25 -2.05
N TYR A 529 35.98 12.46 -3.14
CA TYR A 529 35.60 12.87 -4.50
C TYR A 529 34.57 11.93 -5.14
N VAL A 530 33.80 11.18 -4.34
CA VAL A 530 32.78 10.23 -4.83
C VAL A 530 31.76 10.91 -5.76
N GLY A 531 31.40 12.16 -5.49
CA GLY A 531 30.55 12.96 -6.40
C GLY A 531 31.13 13.09 -7.81
N LEU A 532 32.44 13.35 -7.94
CA LEU A 532 33.12 13.43 -9.24
C LEU A 532 33.20 12.06 -9.93
N LEU A 533 33.43 10.99 -9.18
CA LEU A 533 33.40 9.63 -9.73
C LEU A 533 32.01 9.28 -10.27
N ASN A 534 30.95 9.60 -9.53
CA ASN A 534 29.56 9.43 -9.97
C ASN A 534 29.28 10.23 -11.24
N ALA A 535 29.80 11.46 -11.32
CA ALA A 535 29.66 12.30 -12.50
C ALA A 535 30.44 11.75 -13.72
N TRP A 536 31.69 11.33 -13.55
CA TRP A 536 32.49 10.75 -14.63
C TRP A 536 31.99 9.38 -15.08
N ALA A 537 31.40 8.57 -14.20
CA ALA A 537 30.71 7.33 -14.57
C ALA A 537 29.53 7.54 -15.53
N ILE A 538 29.03 8.77 -15.66
CA ILE A 538 28.00 9.18 -16.63
C ILE A 538 28.65 9.87 -17.83
N LEU A 539 29.53 10.84 -17.59
CA LEU A 539 30.09 11.71 -18.64
C LEU A 539 31.09 10.99 -19.57
N LEU A 540 31.92 10.08 -19.04
CA LEU A 540 32.95 9.39 -19.82
C LEU A 540 32.34 8.46 -20.88
N PRO A 541 31.35 7.60 -20.54
CA PRO A 541 30.72 6.74 -21.54
C PRO A 541 29.92 7.55 -22.56
N ASP A 542 29.13 8.53 -22.11
CA ASP A 542 28.20 9.26 -22.98
C ASP A 542 28.90 10.18 -24.00
N ASN A 543 30.06 10.75 -23.65
CA ASN A 543 30.73 11.75 -24.49
C ASN A 543 32.05 11.29 -25.10
N TYR A 544 32.72 10.30 -24.50
CA TYR A 544 34.09 9.93 -24.87
C TYR A 544 34.27 8.43 -25.15
N ASP A 545 33.21 7.61 -25.02
CA ASP A 545 33.27 6.16 -25.20
C ASP A 545 34.34 5.50 -24.28
N LEU A 546 34.49 5.99 -23.06
CA LEU A 546 35.39 5.47 -22.03
C LEU A 546 34.62 5.08 -20.77
N GLU A 547 35.00 3.97 -20.15
CA GLU A 547 34.47 3.57 -18.85
C GLU A 547 35.38 4.02 -17.70
N LEU A 548 34.77 4.29 -16.53
CA LEU A 548 35.51 4.78 -15.35
C LEU A 548 36.61 3.79 -14.92
N PHE A 549 36.34 2.48 -14.99
CA PHE A 549 37.30 1.43 -14.66
C PHE A 549 38.42 1.26 -15.69
N GLU A 550 38.35 1.89 -16.88
CA GLU A 550 39.42 1.85 -17.89
C GLU A 550 40.50 2.93 -17.64
N ILE A 551 40.19 3.91 -16.78
CA ILE A 551 41.06 5.06 -16.50
C ILE A 551 41.61 5.09 -15.07
N ILE A 552 41.11 4.21 -14.20
CA ILE A 552 41.53 4.06 -12.80
C ILE A 552 42.51 2.90 -12.68
N ALA A 553 43.48 3.01 -11.76
CA ALA A 553 44.47 1.97 -11.51
C ALA A 553 43.81 0.69 -10.95
N ASP A 554 44.38 -0.48 -11.27
CA ASP A 554 43.85 -1.79 -10.84
C ASP A 554 43.70 -1.91 -9.31
N GLU A 555 44.55 -1.22 -8.55
CA GLU A 555 44.54 -1.20 -7.08
C GLU A 555 43.27 -0.53 -6.52
N ASP A 556 42.75 0.46 -7.24
CA ASP A 556 41.63 1.32 -6.84
C ASP A 556 40.33 0.94 -7.56
N ILE A 557 40.33 -0.10 -8.40
CA ILE A 557 39.19 -0.48 -9.24
C ILE A 557 37.90 -0.76 -8.44
N ILE A 558 38.03 -1.25 -7.20
CA ILE A 558 36.90 -1.52 -6.29
C ILE A 558 36.12 -0.23 -6.00
N ALA A 559 36.79 0.93 -5.94
CA ALA A 559 36.14 2.22 -5.73
C ALA A 559 35.14 2.62 -6.83
N THR A 560 35.21 1.97 -7.99
CA THR A 560 34.36 2.29 -9.14
C THR A 560 33.01 1.57 -9.12
N GLN A 561 32.82 0.55 -8.27
CA GLN A 561 31.64 -0.32 -8.28
C GLN A 561 30.34 0.46 -8.06
N GLU A 562 30.28 1.29 -7.01
CA GLU A 562 29.08 2.08 -6.68
C GLU A 562 28.82 3.21 -7.69
N PRO A 563 29.81 4.05 -8.06
CA PRO A 563 29.64 5.04 -9.12
C PRO A 563 29.23 4.46 -10.47
N PHE A 564 29.77 3.31 -10.83
CA PHE A 564 29.39 2.59 -12.04
C PHE A 564 27.90 2.22 -12.00
N ILE A 565 27.45 1.53 -10.95
CA ILE A 565 26.06 1.08 -10.83
C ILE A 565 25.10 2.29 -10.83
N GLU A 566 25.35 3.29 -9.98
CA GLU A 566 24.47 4.47 -9.88
C GLU A 566 24.44 5.30 -11.17
N GLY A 567 25.54 5.34 -11.91
CA GLY A 567 25.67 6.05 -13.17
C GLY A 567 24.82 5.48 -14.29
N LEU A 568 24.59 4.16 -14.33
CA LEU A 568 23.88 3.48 -15.43
C LEU A 568 22.47 4.02 -15.68
N LEU A 569 21.77 4.47 -14.63
CA LEU A 569 20.43 5.04 -14.73
C LEU A 569 20.36 6.30 -15.60
N TRP A 570 21.49 6.98 -15.75
CA TRP A 570 21.62 8.31 -16.34
C TRP A 570 22.31 8.33 -17.71
N ARG A 571 22.89 7.21 -18.13
CA ARG A 571 23.61 7.11 -19.40
C ARG A 571 22.65 7.16 -20.58
N LYS A 572 23.06 7.81 -21.67
CA LYS A 572 22.34 7.81 -22.95
C LYS A 572 22.47 6.47 -23.66
N LYS A 573 23.63 5.82 -23.55
CA LYS A 573 23.93 4.55 -24.19
C LYS A 573 24.76 3.67 -23.26
N ILE A 574 24.52 2.36 -23.32
CA ILE A 574 25.26 1.35 -22.56
C ILE A 574 25.81 0.33 -23.56
N ASP A 575 27.15 0.16 -23.60
CA ASP A 575 27.77 -0.93 -24.39
C ASP A 575 28.06 -2.13 -23.48
N ILE A 576 27.20 -3.14 -23.57
CA ILE A 576 27.31 -4.39 -22.79
C ILE A 576 28.69 -5.03 -22.95
N ARG A 577 29.32 -4.95 -24.13
CA ARG A 577 30.59 -5.63 -24.42
C ARG A 577 31.74 -5.06 -23.60
N LYS A 578 31.72 -3.76 -23.27
CA LYS A 578 32.74 -3.11 -22.44
C LYS A 578 32.56 -3.43 -20.96
N ILE A 579 31.32 -3.48 -20.49
CA ILE A 579 31.01 -3.64 -19.06
C ILE A 579 30.93 -5.10 -18.61
N HIS A 580 30.75 -6.06 -19.53
CA HIS A 580 30.51 -7.47 -19.20
C HIS A 580 31.58 -8.08 -18.29
N ASN A 581 32.86 -7.96 -18.66
CA ASN A 581 33.96 -8.53 -17.86
C ASN A 581 34.07 -7.86 -16.49
N TYR A 582 33.83 -6.55 -16.44
CA TYR A 582 33.85 -5.79 -15.19
C TYR A 582 32.74 -6.26 -14.24
N ILE A 583 31.52 -6.46 -14.75
CA ILE A 583 30.37 -6.95 -13.97
C ILE A 583 30.67 -8.32 -13.36
N ILE A 584 31.14 -9.28 -14.18
CA ILE A 584 31.41 -10.65 -13.71
C ILE A 584 32.55 -10.68 -12.68
N THR A 585 33.57 -9.84 -12.86
CA THR A 585 34.79 -9.87 -12.03
C THR A 585 34.61 -9.11 -10.72
N TYR A 586 33.92 -7.96 -10.75
CA TYR A 586 33.89 -7.03 -9.62
C TYR A 586 32.50 -6.80 -9.03
N ILE A 587 31.41 -7.00 -9.77
CA ILE A 587 30.05 -6.66 -9.28
C ILE A 587 29.31 -7.89 -8.75
N LEU A 588 29.23 -8.96 -9.54
CA LEU A 588 28.46 -10.16 -9.19
C LEU A 588 29.04 -10.99 -8.02
N PRO A 589 30.36 -11.07 -7.79
CA PRO A 589 30.92 -11.87 -6.70
C PRO A 589 30.57 -11.34 -5.29
N GLU A 590 30.29 -10.05 -5.16
CA GLU A 590 29.97 -9.41 -3.88
C GLU A 590 28.45 -9.21 -3.73
N LYS A 591 27.85 -9.85 -2.71
CA LYS A 591 26.39 -9.85 -2.47
C LYS A 591 25.78 -8.43 -2.42
N TYR A 592 26.47 -7.47 -1.81
CA TYR A 592 26.00 -6.09 -1.71
C TYR A 592 25.86 -5.42 -3.10
N TYR A 593 26.91 -5.47 -3.91
CA TYR A 593 26.91 -4.86 -5.24
C TYR A 593 26.05 -5.64 -6.23
N LYS A 594 26.00 -6.97 -6.13
CA LYS A 594 25.07 -7.80 -6.89
C LYS A 594 23.62 -7.36 -6.67
N ASN A 595 23.19 -7.17 -5.41
CA ASN A 595 21.84 -6.71 -5.12
C ASN A 595 21.58 -5.31 -5.69
N LYS A 596 22.52 -4.36 -5.51
CA LYS A 596 22.43 -3.02 -6.12
C LYS A 596 22.35 -3.05 -7.65
N TRP A 597 23.11 -3.94 -8.29
CA TRP A 597 23.07 -4.16 -9.72
C TRP A 597 21.72 -4.69 -10.18
N LEU A 598 21.18 -5.71 -9.51
CA LEU A 598 19.84 -6.25 -9.81
C LEU A 598 18.76 -5.19 -9.61
N ASP A 599 18.81 -4.40 -8.54
CA ASP A 599 17.91 -3.26 -8.32
C ASP A 599 18.00 -2.25 -9.45
N THR A 600 19.21 -1.92 -9.92
CA THR A 600 19.41 -1.00 -11.04
C THR A 600 18.88 -1.57 -12.35
N LEU A 601 19.04 -2.88 -12.59
CA LEU A 601 18.46 -3.55 -13.75
C LEU A 601 16.93 -3.46 -13.75
N LEU A 602 16.26 -3.62 -12.61
CA LEU A 602 14.80 -3.45 -12.51
C LEU A 602 14.33 -2.08 -13.02
N LEU A 603 15.12 -1.03 -12.79
CA LEU A 603 14.83 0.34 -13.22
C LEU A 603 15.07 0.57 -14.73
N LEU A 604 15.87 -0.29 -15.36
CA LEU A 604 16.24 -0.18 -16.78
C LEU A 604 15.44 -1.13 -17.68
N CYS A 605 14.90 -2.21 -17.12
CA CYS A 605 14.29 -3.31 -17.87
C CYS A 605 13.15 -2.90 -18.81
N SER A 606 12.37 -1.89 -18.45
CA SER A 606 11.19 -1.45 -19.21
C SER A 606 11.49 -0.34 -20.23
N LYS A 607 12.76 0.08 -20.39
CA LYS A 607 13.19 1.10 -21.37
C LYS A 607 13.53 0.45 -22.73
N PRO A 608 12.77 0.71 -23.82
CA PRO A 608 12.96 0.04 -25.11
C PRO A 608 14.36 0.19 -25.71
N GLU A 609 14.91 1.41 -25.71
CA GLU A 609 16.21 1.70 -26.34
C GLU A 609 17.42 1.36 -25.44
N CYS A 610 17.18 0.84 -24.23
CA CYS A 610 18.26 0.47 -23.31
C CYS A 610 18.81 -0.92 -23.64
N ALA A 611 20.13 -1.05 -23.72
CA ALA A 611 20.76 -2.36 -23.91
C ALA A 611 20.52 -3.31 -22.72
N LEU A 612 20.42 -2.77 -21.49
CA LEU A 612 20.11 -3.51 -20.26
C LEU A 612 18.58 -3.60 -20.01
N ASN A 613 17.78 -3.65 -21.06
CA ASN A 613 16.34 -3.83 -20.94
C ASN A 613 15.99 -5.28 -20.53
N SER A 614 14.70 -5.62 -20.49
CA SER A 614 14.25 -6.94 -20.04
C SER A 614 14.73 -8.09 -20.95
N ASP A 615 15.15 -7.84 -22.19
CA ASP A 615 15.76 -8.87 -23.05
C ASP A 615 17.11 -9.32 -22.50
N TYR A 616 17.94 -8.38 -22.05
CA TYR A 616 19.18 -8.71 -21.33
C TYR A 616 18.89 -9.55 -20.07
N LEU A 617 17.88 -9.16 -19.28
CA LEU A 617 17.48 -9.93 -18.09
C LEU A 617 17.02 -11.36 -18.47
N HIS A 618 16.24 -11.49 -19.53
CA HIS A 618 15.79 -12.80 -20.02
C HIS A 618 16.95 -13.66 -20.51
N GLU A 619 17.88 -13.10 -21.29
CA GLU A 619 19.09 -13.80 -21.74
C GLU A 619 19.99 -14.25 -20.57
N TYR A 620 20.02 -13.48 -19.48
CA TYR A 620 20.73 -13.83 -18.26
C TYR A 620 20.07 -14.98 -17.48
N LEU A 621 18.74 -14.94 -17.31
CA LEU A 621 18.01 -15.87 -16.43
C LEU A 621 17.52 -17.16 -17.11
N PHE A 622 17.20 -17.10 -18.41
CA PHE A 622 16.67 -18.23 -19.17
C PHE A 622 17.60 -19.47 -19.20
N PRO A 623 18.93 -19.36 -19.44
CA PRO A 623 19.80 -20.53 -19.54
C PRO A 623 20.10 -21.19 -18.18
N LEU A 624 19.78 -20.54 -17.06
CA LEU A 624 20.06 -21.08 -15.73
C LEU A 624 19.17 -22.30 -15.41
N SER A 625 19.72 -23.25 -14.66
CA SER A 625 18.90 -24.26 -13.98
C SER A 625 17.97 -23.59 -12.97
N MET A 626 16.86 -24.24 -12.62
CA MET A 626 15.93 -23.71 -11.62
C MET A 626 16.64 -23.41 -10.29
N GLY A 627 17.48 -24.33 -9.79
CA GLY A 627 18.26 -24.12 -8.57
C GLY A 627 19.22 -22.92 -8.63
N ASN A 628 19.95 -22.75 -9.74
CA ASN A 628 20.87 -21.62 -9.89
C ASN A 628 20.11 -20.30 -10.03
N ARG A 629 19.00 -20.28 -10.77
CA ARG A 629 18.15 -19.09 -10.88
C ARG A 629 17.53 -18.72 -9.54
N ASP A 630 17.15 -19.69 -8.72
CA ASP A 630 16.64 -19.41 -7.39
C ASP A 630 17.67 -18.73 -6.49
N ALA A 631 18.93 -19.19 -6.54
CA ALA A 631 20.05 -18.58 -5.81
C ALA A 631 20.45 -17.19 -6.35
N GLU A 632 20.40 -17.02 -7.67
CA GLU A 632 20.84 -15.80 -8.35
C GLU A 632 19.79 -14.68 -8.32
N TRP A 633 18.51 -15.03 -8.42
CA TRP A 633 17.42 -14.09 -8.70
C TRP A 633 16.23 -14.25 -7.75
N SER A 634 15.70 -15.47 -7.57
CA SER A 634 14.45 -15.64 -6.83
C SER A 634 14.58 -15.22 -5.37
N ILE A 635 15.71 -15.49 -4.70
CA ILE A 635 15.97 -14.98 -3.35
C ILE A 635 15.92 -13.46 -3.33
N PHE A 636 16.62 -12.79 -4.25
CA PHE A 636 16.70 -11.32 -4.32
C PHE A 636 15.33 -10.66 -4.41
N ILE A 637 14.44 -11.15 -5.27
CA ILE A 637 13.07 -10.60 -5.40
C ILE A 637 12.13 -11.02 -4.25
N SER A 638 12.45 -12.09 -3.52
CA SER A 638 11.63 -12.61 -2.41
C SER A 638 11.92 -11.92 -1.08
N THR A 639 13.11 -11.32 -0.92
CA THR A 639 13.61 -10.77 0.35
C THR A 639 13.77 -9.24 0.34
N GLN A 640 13.11 -8.54 -0.58
CA GLN A 640 13.12 -7.07 -0.56
C GLN A 640 12.43 -6.59 0.71
N ASP A 641 13.17 -5.92 1.60
CA ASP A 641 12.65 -5.41 2.87
C ASP A 641 11.49 -4.42 2.66
N ASP A 642 10.58 -4.30 3.64
CA ASP A 642 9.59 -3.21 3.78
C ASP A 642 10.22 -1.82 4.00
N SER A 643 11.51 -1.66 3.68
CA SER A 643 12.22 -0.39 3.74
C SER A 643 11.72 0.57 2.65
N ASP A 644 11.96 1.88 2.84
CA ASP A 644 11.46 2.99 2.01
C ASP A 644 11.73 2.87 0.48
N ILE A 645 12.47 1.87 -0.03
CA ILE A 645 12.88 1.71 -1.45
C ILE A 645 12.80 0.25 -1.96
N ASN A 646 11.61 -0.38 -1.95
CA ASN A 646 11.39 -1.69 -2.59
C ASN A 646 10.97 -1.54 -4.07
N ASN A 647 11.90 -1.72 -5.01
CA ASN A 647 11.61 -1.54 -6.45
C ASN A 647 10.69 -2.62 -7.04
N VAL A 648 10.78 -3.87 -6.56
CA VAL A 648 9.88 -4.96 -6.96
C VAL A 648 8.43 -4.57 -6.67
N LYS A 649 8.15 -4.15 -5.43
CA LYS A 649 6.82 -3.72 -5.01
C LYS A 649 6.33 -2.50 -5.79
N ARG A 650 7.20 -1.51 -6.00
CA ARG A 650 6.87 -0.30 -6.78
C ARG A 650 6.47 -0.62 -8.23
N ILE A 651 7.16 -1.57 -8.87
CA ILE A 651 6.86 -2.01 -10.25
C ILE A 651 5.51 -2.75 -10.30
N ILE A 652 5.27 -3.65 -9.34
CA ILE A 652 4.01 -4.39 -9.22
C ILE A 652 2.85 -3.41 -9.01
N ASP A 653 2.94 -2.56 -7.98
CA ASP A 653 1.89 -1.61 -7.63
C ASP A 653 1.62 -0.60 -8.77
N TRP A 654 2.66 -0.14 -9.47
CA TRP A 654 2.51 0.73 -10.64
C TRP A 654 1.73 0.05 -11.77
N THR A 655 2.06 -1.21 -12.07
CA THR A 655 1.43 -1.95 -13.17
C THR A 655 0.02 -2.41 -12.80
N TRP A 656 -0.25 -2.61 -11.52
CA TRP A 656 -1.55 -3.06 -11.07
C TRP A 656 -2.55 -1.91 -10.85
N HIS A 657 -2.09 -0.73 -10.42
CA HIS A 657 -2.97 0.40 -10.04
C HIS A 657 -3.09 1.50 -11.09
N ASN A 658 -2.47 1.35 -12.26
CA ASN A 658 -2.59 2.32 -13.33
C ASN A 658 -3.69 1.90 -14.32
N ASP A 659 -4.70 2.74 -14.47
CA ASP A 659 -5.81 2.53 -15.41
C ASP A 659 -5.41 2.94 -16.84
N ASP A 660 -4.37 3.77 -17.01
CA ASP A 660 -3.95 4.33 -18.30
C ASP A 660 -2.93 3.46 -19.06
N LEU A 661 -2.79 2.17 -18.69
CA LEU A 661 -1.82 1.27 -19.32
C LEU A 661 -2.08 0.99 -20.80
N GLU A 662 -3.29 1.28 -21.29
CA GLU A 662 -3.63 1.19 -22.70
C GLU A 662 -2.80 2.15 -23.58
N LEU A 663 -2.33 3.26 -22.98
CA LEU A 663 -1.47 4.25 -23.66
C LEU A 663 -0.04 3.73 -23.89
N LEU A 664 0.36 2.64 -23.24
CA LEU A 664 1.68 2.07 -23.43
C LEU A 664 1.84 1.49 -24.84
N SER A 665 3.02 1.75 -25.42
CA SER A 665 3.44 1.07 -26.65
C SER A 665 3.56 -0.43 -26.41
N ASP A 666 3.25 -1.23 -27.42
CA ASP A 666 3.31 -2.70 -27.33
C ASP A 666 4.71 -3.18 -26.91
N GLU A 667 5.76 -2.48 -27.31
CA GLU A 667 7.15 -2.80 -26.93
C GLU A 667 7.42 -2.52 -25.45
N SER A 668 6.94 -1.39 -24.91
CA SER A 668 7.04 -1.12 -23.47
C SER A 668 6.22 -2.13 -22.65
N THR A 669 5.01 -2.46 -23.11
CA THR A 669 4.16 -3.50 -22.50
C THR A 669 4.88 -4.86 -22.51
N ARG A 670 5.50 -5.23 -23.64
CA ARG A 670 6.27 -6.48 -23.78
C ARG A 670 7.43 -6.54 -22.79
N LEU A 671 8.23 -5.48 -22.69
CA LEU A 671 9.41 -5.45 -21.82
C LEU A 671 9.03 -5.47 -20.33
N LEU A 672 8.00 -4.70 -19.95
CA LEU A 672 7.49 -4.69 -18.60
C LEU A 672 6.87 -6.04 -18.23
N GLY A 673 6.06 -6.62 -19.13
CA GLY A 673 5.50 -7.95 -18.96
C GLY A 673 6.59 -9.01 -18.80
N GLN A 674 7.62 -9.00 -19.66
CA GLN A 674 8.75 -9.92 -19.58
C GLN A 674 9.51 -9.84 -18.24
N MET A 675 9.67 -8.64 -17.69
CA MET A 675 10.25 -8.46 -16.35
C MET A 675 9.34 -9.03 -15.25
N LEU A 676 8.04 -8.71 -15.26
CA LEU A 676 7.08 -9.22 -14.28
C LEU A 676 6.96 -10.74 -14.33
N ILE A 677 7.10 -11.37 -15.50
CA ILE A 677 7.11 -12.83 -15.64
C ILE A 677 8.27 -13.45 -14.85
N TRP A 678 9.43 -12.78 -14.79
CA TRP A 678 10.53 -13.24 -13.94
C TRP A 678 10.27 -13.06 -12.44
N PHE A 679 9.32 -12.21 -12.02
CA PHE A 679 8.91 -12.15 -10.62
C PHE A 679 8.13 -13.38 -10.17
N LEU A 680 7.57 -14.14 -11.13
CA LEU A 680 6.79 -15.35 -10.84
C LEU A 680 7.63 -16.50 -10.26
N THR A 681 8.97 -16.41 -10.32
CA THR A 681 9.88 -17.39 -9.70
C THR A 681 9.96 -17.25 -8.17
N SER A 682 9.46 -16.15 -7.61
CA SER A 682 9.55 -15.75 -6.20
C SER A 682 9.03 -16.82 -5.21
N MET A 683 9.72 -16.96 -4.08
CA MET A 683 9.25 -17.71 -2.90
C MET A 683 8.29 -16.88 -2.05
N ASN A 684 8.27 -15.57 -2.26
CA ASN A 684 7.29 -14.69 -1.66
C ASN A 684 5.98 -14.76 -2.46
N ARG A 685 4.94 -15.32 -1.81
CA ARG A 685 3.62 -15.53 -2.43
C ARG A 685 2.95 -14.22 -2.81
N GLU A 686 3.08 -13.19 -1.98
CA GLU A 686 2.57 -11.85 -2.28
C GLU A 686 3.20 -11.33 -3.58
N VAL A 687 4.54 -11.34 -3.69
CA VAL A 687 5.22 -10.93 -4.93
C VAL A 687 4.72 -11.71 -6.14
N ARG A 688 4.52 -13.03 -6.02
CA ARG A 688 4.10 -13.89 -7.15
C ARG A 688 2.62 -13.66 -7.54
N ASP A 689 1.71 -13.61 -6.58
CA ASP A 689 0.27 -13.44 -6.81
C ASP A 689 -0.03 -12.03 -7.31
N GLU A 690 0.56 -11.02 -6.67
CA GLU A 690 0.40 -9.62 -7.10
C GLU A 690 1.03 -9.37 -8.48
N SER A 691 2.19 -9.97 -8.78
CA SER A 691 2.76 -9.89 -10.15
C SER A 691 1.86 -10.55 -11.19
N SER A 692 1.19 -11.65 -10.82
CA SER A 692 0.22 -12.32 -11.70
C SER A 692 -0.97 -11.42 -11.99
N ALA A 693 -1.54 -10.77 -10.97
CA ALA A 693 -2.65 -9.81 -11.13
C ALA A 693 -2.23 -8.56 -11.92
N ALA A 694 -1.02 -8.05 -11.68
CA ALA A 694 -0.43 -6.95 -12.43
C ALA A 694 -0.25 -7.31 -13.92
N LEU A 695 0.20 -8.53 -14.23
CA LEU A 695 0.29 -9.04 -15.60
C LEU A 695 -1.07 -9.12 -16.29
N VAL A 696 -2.11 -9.59 -15.59
CA VAL A 696 -3.48 -9.59 -16.13
C VAL A 696 -3.92 -8.16 -16.46
N ASN A 697 -3.71 -7.21 -15.54
CA ASN A 697 -4.08 -5.82 -15.78
C ASN A 697 -3.32 -5.21 -16.97
N LEU A 698 -2.03 -5.50 -17.11
CA LEU A 698 -1.16 -5.03 -18.19
C LEU A 698 -1.54 -5.60 -19.56
N LEU A 699 -1.93 -6.88 -19.61
CA LEU A 699 -2.03 -7.64 -20.86
C LEU A 699 -3.48 -7.88 -21.33
N LYS A 700 -4.51 -7.67 -20.49
CA LYS A 700 -5.92 -7.94 -20.84
C LYS A 700 -6.36 -7.27 -22.15
N ASN A 701 -5.83 -6.08 -22.48
CA ASN A 701 -6.15 -5.34 -23.70
C ASN A 701 -5.01 -5.39 -24.76
N LYS A 702 -3.98 -6.21 -24.55
CA LYS A 702 -2.78 -6.34 -25.41
C LYS A 702 -2.50 -7.82 -25.71
N ILE A 703 -3.51 -8.53 -26.21
CA ILE A 703 -3.49 -10.00 -26.38
C ILE A 703 -2.37 -10.48 -27.31
N ASP A 704 -2.02 -9.73 -28.36
CA ASP A 704 -0.93 -10.11 -29.26
C ASP A 704 0.44 -10.07 -28.54
N VAL A 705 0.64 -9.14 -27.60
CA VAL A 705 1.83 -9.11 -26.72
C VAL A 705 1.84 -10.31 -25.78
N LEU A 706 0.69 -10.67 -25.19
CA LEU A 706 0.57 -11.87 -24.37
C LEU A 706 0.92 -13.15 -25.15
N ILE A 707 0.43 -13.29 -26.39
CA ILE A 707 0.75 -14.43 -27.27
C ILE A 707 2.26 -14.51 -27.50
N PHE A 708 2.92 -13.38 -27.80
CA PHE A 708 4.37 -13.32 -27.95
C PHE A 708 5.09 -13.77 -26.68
N LEU A 709 4.67 -13.31 -25.50
CA LEU A 709 5.27 -13.66 -24.22
C LEU A 709 5.06 -15.16 -23.88
N LEU A 710 3.89 -15.71 -24.12
CA LEU A 710 3.61 -17.16 -23.96
C LEU A 710 4.57 -17.99 -24.84
N ASP A 711 4.75 -17.59 -26.09
CA ASP A 711 5.67 -18.28 -27.00
C ASP A 711 7.14 -18.14 -26.62
N LYS A 712 7.54 -16.99 -26.06
CA LYS A 712 8.92 -16.76 -25.59
C LYS A 712 9.26 -17.54 -24.33
N PHE A 713 8.29 -17.70 -23.41
CA PHE A 713 8.52 -18.35 -22.10
C PHE A 713 8.15 -19.84 -22.05
N LYS A 714 7.53 -20.42 -23.09
CA LYS A 714 7.06 -21.83 -23.07
C LYS A 714 8.11 -22.90 -22.75
N ASN A 715 9.40 -22.59 -22.96
CA ASN A 715 10.52 -23.51 -22.71
C ASN A 715 11.26 -23.22 -21.40
N VAL A 716 10.74 -22.34 -20.54
CA VAL A 716 11.33 -22.04 -19.23
C VAL A 716 11.19 -23.26 -18.32
N ASN A 717 12.30 -23.64 -17.68
CA ASN A 717 12.40 -24.82 -16.81
C ASN A 717 11.92 -24.57 -15.36
N ASP A 718 11.06 -23.57 -15.14
CA ASP A 718 10.46 -23.26 -13.84
C ASP A 718 8.93 -23.40 -13.92
N PRO A 719 8.33 -24.44 -13.31
CA PRO A 719 6.89 -24.67 -13.36
C PRO A 719 6.05 -23.53 -12.79
N TYR A 720 6.52 -22.77 -11.80
CA TYR A 720 5.76 -21.61 -11.29
C TYR A 720 5.54 -20.55 -12.37
N VAL A 721 6.56 -20.31 -13.21
CA VAL A 721 6.46 -19.35 -14.32
C VAL A 721 5.42 -19.81 -15.33
N LEU A 722 5.50 -21.08 -15.76
CA LEU A 722 4.54 -21.63 -16.73
C LEU A 722 3.12 -21.63 -16.16
N GLN A 723 2.92 -22.17 -14.95
CA GLN A 723 1.62 -22.23 -14.28
C GLN A 723 0.95 -20.85 -14.23
N ARG A 724 1.70 -19.81 -13.81
CA ARG A 724 1.16 -18.45 -13.68
C ARG A 724 1.00 -17.72 -15.01
N MET A 725 1.79 -18.02 -16.02
CA MET A 725 1.56 -17.50 -17.38
C MET A 725 0.22 -17.95 -17.96
N TYR A 726 -0.18 -19.20 -17.74
CA TYR A 726 -1.50 -19.67 -18.19
C TYR A 726 -2.63 -19.18 -17.29
N ALA A 727 -2.38 -18.95 -16.00
CA ALA A 727 -3.30 -18.21 -15.13
C ALA A 727 -3.56 -16.80 -15.68
N VAL A 728 -2.49 -16.08 -16.06
CA VAL A 728 -2.58 -14.75 -16.70
C VAL A 728 -3.36 -14.82 -18.01
N ALA A 729 -3.15 -15.85 -18.85
CA ALA A 729 -3.93 -16.03 -20.07
C ALA A 729 -5.43 -16.18 -19.79
N PHE A 730 -5.80 -16.94 -18.75
CA PHE A 730 -7.18 -17.09 -18.33
C PHE A 730 -7.77 -15.79 -17.75
N GLY A 731 -7.00 -15.08 -16.93
CA GLY A 731 -7.37 -13.75 -16.44
C GLY A 731 -7.60 -12.74 -17.56
N CYS A 732 -6.72 -12.70 -18.56
CA CYS A 732 -6.84 -11.79 -19.70
C CYS A 732 -8.06 -12.11 -20.56
N VAL A 733 -8.31 -13.39 -20.86
CA VAL A 733 -9.44 -13.78 -21.72
C VAL A 733 -10.78 -13.43 -21.10
N THR A 734 -10.93 -13.58 -19.78
CA THR A 734 -12.18 -13.27 -19.04
C THR A 734 -12.39 -11.77 -18.80
N ASN A 735 -11.38 -10.95 -19.10
CA ASN A 735 -11.40 -9.49 -19.04
C ASN A 735 -11.38 -8.83 -20.43
N ASN A 736 -11.53 -9.61 -21.51
CA ASN A 736 -11.50 -9.12 -22.89
C ASN A 736 -12.78 -9.60 -23.63
N PHE A 737 -13.34 -8.74 -24.49
CA PHE A 737 -14.56 -9.01 -25.25
C PHE A 737 -14.34 -9.14 -26.77
N ASP A 738 -13.10 -8.95 -27.26
CA ASP A 738 -12.72 -9.11 -28.66
C ASP A 738 -12.57 -10.59 -29.02
N ARG A 739 -13.55 -11.11 -29.75
CA ARG A 739 -13.61 -12.52 -30.15
C ARG A 739 -12.45 -12.95 -31.04
N ASP A 740 -11.90 -12.07 -31.88
CA ASP A 740 -10.80 -12.42 -32.78
C ASP A 740 -9.49 -12.53 -31.99
N CYS A 741 -9.25 -11.60 -31.06
CA CYS A 741 -8.12 -11.68 -30.13
C CYS A 741 -8.21 -12.94 -29.25
N ILE A 742 -9.39 -13.21 -28.68
CA ILE A 742 -9.64 -14.40 -27.86
C ILE A 742 -9.38 -15.68 -28.66
N LYS A 743 -9.84 -15.74 -29.92
CA LYS A 743 -9.61 -16.88 -30.80
C LYS A 743 -8.12 -17.16 -30.98
N ARG A 744 -7.32 -16.14 -31.31
CA ARG A 744 -5.86 -16.27 -31.48
C ARG A 744 -5.17 -16.75 -30.21
N LEU A 745 -5.59 -16.24 -29.04
CA LEU A 745 -5.04 -16.68 -27.75
C LEU A 745 -5.37 -18.15 -27.47
N CYS A 746 -6.61 -18.58 -27.69
CA CYS A 746 -7.02 -19.97 -27.50
C CYS A 746 -6.25 -20.92 -28.42
N GLU A 747 -6.02 -20.54 -29.68
CA GLU A 747 -5.21 -21.30 -30.63
C GLU A 747 -3.74 -21.40 -30.19
N CYS A 748 -3.15 -20.31 -29.68
CA CYS A 748 -1.81 -20.31 -29.09
C CYS A 748 -1.71 -21.25 -27.88
N VAL A 749 -2.67 -21.17 -26.94
CA VAL A 749 -2.72 -22.03 -25.76
C VAL A 749 -2.87 -23.50 -26.16
N TYR A 750 -3.74 -23.82 -27.12
CA TYR A 750 -3.89 -25.19 -27.63
C TYR A 750 -2.58 -25.73 -28.19
N LYS A 751 -1.93 -24.95 -29.08
CA LYS A 751 -0.65 -25.31 -29.70
C LYS A 751 0.45 -25.55 -28.66
N ASN A 752 0.54 -24.70 -27.65
CA ASN A 752 1.62 -24.79 -26.66
C ASN A 752 1.39 -25.90 -25.62
N ILE A 753 0.13 -26.20 -25.25
CA ILE A 753 -0.20 -27.12 -24.14
C ILE A 753 -0.84 -28.44 -24.57
N PHE A 754 -1.83 -28.42 -25.46
CA PHE A 754 -2.69 -29.59 -25.76
C PHE A 754 -2.37 -30.28 -27.09
N GLU A 755 -1.62 -29.63 -27.98
CA GLU A 755 -1.09 -30.26 -29.20
C GLU A 755 0.01 -31.30 -28.94
N PRO A 756 0.98 -31.07 -28.02
CA PRO A 756 1.98 -32.07 -27.64
C PRO A 756 1.36 -33.41 -27.21
N VAL A 757 2.08 -34.51 -27.46
CA VAL A 757 1.58 -35.87 -27.17
C VAL A 757 1.32 -36.07 -25.68
N ASN A 758 2.21 -35.53 -24.83
CA ASN A 758 2.08 -35.52 -23.38
C ASN A 758 1.95 -34.06 -22.94
N VAL A 759 0.81 -33.72 -22.33
CA VAL A 759 0.59 -32.39 -21.76
C VAL A 759 1.44 -32.24 -20.50
N ILE A 760 2.02 -31.06 -20.31
CA ILE A 760 2.83 -30.72 -19.13
C ILE A 760 2.05 -31.15 -17.87
N PRO A 761 2.62 -32.04 -17.04
CA PRO A 761 2.00 -32.49 -15.80
C PRO A 761 2.11 -31.39 -14.76
N ASP A 762 1.21 -30.42 -14.83
CA ASP A 762 0.96 -29.44 -13.79
C ASP A 762 -0.55 -29.22 -13.77
N ILE A 763 -1.19 -29.60 -12.66
CA ILE A 763 -2.64 -29.68 -12.58
C ILE A 763 -3.32 -28.30 -12.68
N LEU A 764 -2.67 -27.24 -12.17
CA LEU A 764 -3.21 -25.89 -12.22
C LEU A 764 -2.98 -25.26 -13.59
N LEU A 765 -1.79 -25.46 -14.18
CA LEU A 765 -1.51 -25.04 -15.55
C LEU A 765 -2.55 -25.61 -16.53
N ARG A 766 -2.83 -26.92 -16.43
CA ARG A 766 -3.84 -27.61 -17.26
C ARG A 766 -5.23 -26.99 -17.06
N ASP A 767 -5.60 -26.68 -15.81
CA ASP A 767 -6.88 -26.06 -15.49
C ASP A 767 -7.01 -24.66 -16.11
N TYR A 768 -6.01 -23.79 -15.94
CA TYR A 768 -6.02 -22.45 -16.54
C TYR A 768 -6.02 -22.49 -18.08
N ALA A 769 -5.21 -23.36 -18.69
CA ALA A 769 -5.15 -23.52 -20.14
C ALA A 769 -6.48 -24.05 -20.71
N MET A 770 -7.10 -25.03 -20.04
CA MET A 770 -8.43 -25.55 -20.40
C MET A 770 -9.47 -24.44 -20.30
N ASN A 771 -9.55 -23.75 -19.16
CA ASN A 771 -10.55 -22.69 -18.92
C ASN A 771 -10.42 -21.52 -19.90
N THR A 772 -9.20 -21.22 -20.37
CA THR A 772 -8.98 -20.21 -21.41
C THR A 772 -9.71 -20.58 -22.71
N ILE A 773 -9.61 -21.83 -23.15
CA ILE A 773 -10.28 -22.33 -24.37
C ILE A 773 -11.78 -22.51 -24.15
N GLU A 774 -12.20 -22.97 -22.97
CA GLU A 774 -13.62 -23.11 -22.62
C GLU A 774 -14.35 -21.78 -22.63
N TYR A 775 -13.71 -20.70 -22.17
CA TYR A 775 -14.28 -19.36 -22.24
C TYR A 775 -14.52 -18.93 -23.70
N GLY A 776 -13.56 -19.18 -24.60
CA GLY A 776 -13.76 -18.92 -26.03
C GLY A 776 -14.93 -19.73 -26.61
N LYS A 777 -15.09 -21.00 -26.21
CA LYS A 777 -16.23 -21.83 -26.58
C LYS A 777 -17.56 -21.27 -26.04
N TYR A 778 -17.59 -20.79 -24.79
CA TYR A 778 -18.75 -20.16 -24.18
C TYR A 778 -19.21 -18.92 -24.99
N LEU A 779 -18.28 -18.12 -25.49
CA LEU A 779 -18.58 -16.99 -26.39
C LEU A 779 -19.04 -17.40 -27.80
N GLY A 780 -19.11 -18.71 -28.10
CA GLY A 780 -19.54 -19.26 -29.38
C GLY A 780 -18.45 -19.25 -30.46
N ILE A 781 -17.17 -19.13 -30.08
CA ILE A 781 -16.05 -19.17 -31.02
C ILE A 781 -15.86 -20.61 -31.52
N LYS A 782 -15.64 -20.76 -32.83
CA LYS A 782 -15.34 -22.05 -33.47
C LYS A 782 -13.84 -22.22 -33.65
N PHE A 783 -13.36 -23.40 -33.27
CA PHE A 783 -11.95 -23.79 -33.37
C PHE A 783 -11.78 -24.94 -34.35
N ASP A 784 -10.67 -24.95 -35.08
CA ASP A 784 -10.34 -25.98 -36.08
C ASP A 784 -9.59 -27.18 -35.46
N PHE A 785 -9.21 -27.09 -34.19
CA PHE A 785 -8.52 -28.15 -33.45
C PHE A 785 -9.47 -29.08 -32.71
N ASP A 786 -8.98 -30.28 -32.33
CA ASP A 786 -9.78 -31.26 -31.58
C ASP A 786 -9.95 -30.84 -30.12
N ILE A 787 -11.12 -30.27 -29.81
CA ILE A 787 -11.52 -29.84 -28.47
C ILE A 787 -11.49 -30.98 -27.45
N ARG A 788 -11.56 -32.26 -27.85
CA ARG A 788 -11.53 -33.37 -26.88
C ARG A 788 -10.18 -33.50 -26.18
N LYS A 789 -9.10 -32.95 -26.76
CA LYS A 789 -7.75 -32.98 -26.17
C LYS A 789 -7.56 -32.02 -25.00
N ILE A 790 -8.46 -31.03 -24.83
CA ILE A 790 -8.37 -30.09 -23.70
C ILE A 790 -8.94 -30.69 -22.41
N TYR A 791 -9.42 -31.94 -22.44
CA TYR A 791 -10.03 -32.62 -21.30
C TYR A 791 -9.21 -33.84 -20.90
N PRO A 792 -9.19 -34.20 -19.59
CA PRO A 792 -8.48 -35.38 -19.12
C PRO A 792 -9.07 -36.68 -19.72
N PRO A 793 -8.25 -37.75 -19.86
CA PRO A 793 -6.86 -37.85 -19.40
C PRO A 793 -5.84 -37.29 -20.41
N TYR A 794 -4.82 -36.63 -19.89
CA TYR A 794 -3.78 -35.93 -20.65
C TYR A 794 -2.51 -36.74 -20.91
N ARG A 795 -2.57 -38.05 -20.65
CA ARG A 795 -1.55 -39.07 -21.00
C ARG A 795 -0.18 -38.84 -20.36
N SER A 796 -0.09 -38.16 -19.22
CA SER A 796 1.18 -38.10 -18.49
C SER A 796 1.56 -39.46 -17.91
N VAL A 797 2.87 -39.73 -17.84
CA VAL A 797 3.40 -41.04 -17.43
C VAL A 797 3.66 -41.06 -15.92
N MET A 798 3.19 -42.10 -15.24
CA MET A 798 3.48 -42.32 -13.82
C MET A 798 4.86 -42.96 -13.61
N PRO A 799 5.61 -42.63 -12.53
CA PRO A 799 6.83 -43.34 -12.17
C PRO A 799 6.60 -44.85 -12.00
N THR A 800 7.54 -45.67 -12.45
CA THR A 800 7.46 -47.14 -12.37
C THR A 800 7.94 -47.70 -11.02
N HIS A 801 8.71 -46.92 -10.27
CA HIS A 801 9.26 -47.30 -8.97
C HIS A 801 9.10 -46.17 -7.96
N PHE A 802 8.60 -46.50 -6.75
CA PHE A 802 8.46 -45.55 -5.65
C PHE A 802 9.48 -45.87 -4.54
N PRO A 803 10.21 -44.88 -4.02
CA PRO A 803 11.16 -45.08 -2.94
C PRO A 803 10.48 -45.45 -1.61
N THR A 804 11.12 -46.35 -0.86
CA THR A 804 10.73 -46.68 0.52
C THR A 804 11.24 -45.61 1.50
N ASN A 805 10.73 -45.62 2.74
CA ASN A 805 11.24 -44.72 3.79
C ASN A 805 12.75 -44.90 4.02
N SER A 806 13.25 -46.13 3.92
CA SER A 806 14.68 -46.43 4.07
C SER A 806 15.52 -45.80 2.95
N ASP A 807 14.98 -45.73 1.73
CA ASP A 807 15.67 -45.10 0.60
C ASP A 807 15.81 -43.59 0.82
N VAL A 808 14.76 -42.94 1.35
CA VAL A 808 14.80 -41.52 1.71
C VAL A 808 15.80 -41.27 2.84
N ASP A 809 15.76 -42.08 3.90
CA ASP A 809 16.61 -41.90 5.09
C ASP A 809 18.10 -42.02 4.78
N ALA A 810 18.47 -42.81 3.77
CA ALA A 810 19.85 -42.92 3.30
C ALA A 810 20.42 -41.62 2.73
N ASN A 811 19.56 -40.64 2.38
CA ASN A 811 19.95 -39.36 1.79
C ASN A 811 19.83 -38.19 2.80
N LEU A 812 19.49 -38.47 4.06
CA LEU A 812 19.31 -37.45 5.11
C LEU A 812 20.51 -37.36 6.05
N ILE A 813 20.60 -36.26 6.79
CA ILE A 813 21.62 -36.10 7.83
C ILE A 813 21.17 -36.82 9.09
N PRO A 814 21.95 -37.78 9.62
CA PRO A 814 21.62 -38.46 10.87
C PRO A 814 21.51 -37.51 12.06
N TYR A 815 20.52 -37.73 12.91
CA TYR A 815 20.27 -36.92 14.10
C TYR A 815 21.52 -36.82 15.00
N GLY A 816 21.85 -35.61 15.46
CA GLY A 816 23.01 -35.35 16.31
C GLY A 816 24.36 -35.21 15.60
N LYS A 817 24.46 -35.43 14.27
CA LYS A 817 25.71 -35.24 13.52
C LYS A 817 26.02 -33.78 13.16
N LYS A 818 25.00 -32.93 13.09
CA LYS A 818 25.10 -31.50 12.75
C LYS A 818 24.19 -30.69 13.66
N VAL A 819 24.48 -29.40 13.77
CA VAL A 819 23.63 -28.45 14.52
C VAL A 819 22.34 -28.23 13.72
N VAL A 820 21.19 -28.26 14.38
CA VAL A 820 19.87 -28.07 13.74
C VAL A 820 19.78 -26.75 12.96
N SER A 821 20.59 -25.75 13.31
CA SER A 821 20.68 -24.45 12.64
C SER A 821 21.66 -24.40 11.46
N SER A 822 22.29 -25.51 11.06
CA SER A 822 23.26 -25.53 9.95
C SER A 822 22.56 -25.61 8.58
N PRO A 823 23.09 -24.96 7.52
CA PRO A 823 22.51 -24.97 6.18
C PRO A 823 22.20 -26.36 5.62
N GLU A 824 23.06 -27.34 5.91
CA GLU A 824 22.90 -28.71 5.41
C GLU A 824 21.66 -29.39 6.01
N TYR A 825 21.24 -28.99 7.22
CA TYR A 825 20.05 -29.54 7.89
C TYR A 825 18.74 -29.21 7.15
N ALA A 826 18.74 -28.27 6.21
CA ALA A 826 17.57 -27.91 5.41
C ALA A 826 16.96 -29.11 4.66
N ILE A 827 17.74 -30.12 4.29
CA ILE A 827 17.22 -31.34 3.65
C ILE A 827 16.32 -32.16 4.60
N ASN A 828 16.64 -32.18 5.90
CA ASN A 828 15.82 -32.87 6.90
C ASN A 828 14.48 -32.13 7.10
N ILE A 829 14.46 -30.81 6.94
CA ILE A 829 13.25 -29.99 7.05
C ILE A 829 12.28 -30.30 5.90
N ILE A 830 12.80 -30.62 4.71
CA ILE A 830 11.98 -31.10 3.59
C ILE A 830 11.25 -32.38 3.98
N LEU A 831 11.94 -33.37 4.54
CA LEU A 831 11.31 -34.60 5.05
C LEU A 831 10.24 -34.27 6.11
N HIS A 832 10.60 -33.50 7.13
CA HIS A 832 9.68 -33.19 8.23
C HIS A 832 8.40 -32.53 7.73
N SER A 833 8.49 -31.63 6.76
CA SER A 833 7.33 -30.98 6.14
C SER A 833 6.47 -31.96 5.31
N MET A 834 7.09 -32.89 4.58
CA MET A 834 6.42 -33.83 3.66
C MET A 834 5.87 -35.09 4.32
N THR A 835 6.20 -35.34 5.59
CA THR A 835 5.78 -36.55 6.30
C THR A 835 4.25 -36.59 6.42
N THR A 836 3.63 -37.62 5.84
CA THR A 836 2.17 -37.86 5.85
C THR A 836 1.70 -38.38 7.21
N GLU A 837 0.38 -38.41 7.47
CA GLU A 837 -0.19 -38.72 8.79
C GLU A 837 0.32 -40.03 9.40
N TYR A 838 0.47 -41.06 8.57
CA TYR A 838 0.92 -42.40 8.97
C TYR A 838 2.19 -42.88 8.24
N GLY A 839 2.79 -42.03 7.40
CA GLY A 839 3.92 -42.42 6.54
C GLY A 839 5.15 -42.92 7.27
N ARG A 840 5.32 -42.53 8.53
CA ARG A 840 6.45 -42.91 9.40
C ARG A 840 6.00 -43.62 10.69
N GLY A 841 4.81 -44.25 10.68
CA GLY A 841 4.30 -45.07 11.80
C GLY A 841 3.33 -44.34 12.73
N THR A 842 3.81 -43.48 13.65
CA THR A 842 2.97 -42.87 14.71
C THR A 842 2.92 -41.34 14.64
N SER A 843 1.73 -40.77 14.38
CA SER A 843 1.20 -39.38 14.53
C SER A 843 2.15 -38.16 14.52
N HIS A 844 3.37 -38.26 14.01
CA HIS A 844 4.32 -37.17 13.84
C HIS A 844 4.41 -36.84 12.34
N TYR A 845 3.43 -36.07 11.86
CA TYR A 845 3.35 -35.60 10.47
C TYR A 845 3.81 -34.15 10.32
N GLY A 846 4.13 -33.76 9.10
CA GLY A 846 4.29 -32.37 8.71
C GLY A 846 2.96 -31.76 8.26
N ASP A 847 2.75 -30.47 8.52
CA ASP A 847 1.49 -29.80 8.16
C ASP A 847 1.24 -29.85 6.64
N PHE A 848 2.28 -29.74 5.82
CA PHE A 848 2.15 -29.92 4.37
C PHE A 848 1.81 -31.36 3.99
N GLY A 849 2.52 -32.34 4.57
CA GLY A 849 2.27 -33.76 4.34
C GLY A 849 0.84 -34.19 4.69
N ARG A 850 0.26 -33.63 5.76
CA ARG A 850 -1.10 -33.97 6.17
C ARG A 850 -2.19 -33.14 5.50
N TYR A 851 -2.12 -31.81 5.61
CA TYR A 851 -3.27 -30.95 5.27
C TYR A 851 -3.29 -30.54 3.80
N VAL A 852 -2.16 -30.67 3.08
CA VAL A 852 -2.09 -30.37 1.65
C VAL A 852 -1.94 -31.66 0.85
N TRP A 853 -0.91 -32.44 1.15
CA TRP A 853 -0.56 -33.64 0.40
C TRP A 853 -1.58 -34.76 0.59
N ASP A 854 -1.73 -35.30 1.81
CA ASP A 854 -2.70 -36.37 2.06
C ASP A 854 -4.12 -35.94 1.70
N SER A 855 -4.52 -34.71 2.05
CA SER A 855 -5.85 -34.16 1.74
C SER A 855 -6.20 -34.26 0.26
N ALA A 856 -5.31 -33.84 -0.65
CA ALA A 856 -5.58 -33.85 -2.09
C ALA A 856 -5.47 -35.25 -2.71
N PHE A 857 -4.61 -36.12 -2.16
CA PHE A 857 -4.42 -37.48 -2.66
C PHE A 857 -5.38 -38.51 -2.04
N ASP A 858 -6.07 -38.20 -0.94
CA ASP A 858 -6.97 -39.15 -0.26
C ASP A 858 -8.14 -39.55 -1.15
N ASP A 859 -8.60 -38.71 -2.08
CA ASP A 859 -9.67 -39.10 -3.00
C ASP A 859 -9.21 -40.08 -4.10
N TRP A 860 -7.96 -40.52 -4.11
CA TRP A 860 -7.39 -41.36 -5.17
C TRP A 860 -6.99 -42.74 -4.65
N ASN A 861 -7.06 -43.74 -5.52
CA ASN A 861 -6.60 -45.10 -5.19
C ASN A 861 -5.08 -45.23 -5.37
N ILE A 862 -4.30 -44.60 -4.49
CA ILE A 862 -2.82 -44.61 -4.50
C ILE A 862 -2.22 -44.46 -3.10
N ASP A 863 -0.99 -44.97 -2.90
CA ASP A 863 -0.24 -44.81 -1.66
C ASP A 863 0.39 -43.41 -1.57
N THR A 864 -0.17 -42.55 -0.71
CA THR A 864 0.26 -41.15 -0.55
C THR A 864 1.66 -41.02 0.03
N ASN A 865 2.11 -41.97 0.86
CA ASN A 865 3.43 -41.95 1.47
C ASN A 865 4.52 -42.30 0.46
N LEU A 866 4.30 -43.31 -0.37
CA LEU A 866 5.22 -43.67 -1.44
C LEU A 866 5.36 -42.54 -2.47
N LEU A 867 4.26 -41.83 -2.77
CA LEU A 867 4.30 -40.62 -3.59
C LEU A 867 5.11 -39.49 -2.91
N SER A 868 4.90 -39.27 -1.61
CA SER A 868 5.65 -38.25 -0.85
C SER A 868 7.15 -38.55 -0.86
N ASN A 869 7.54 -39.82 -0.67
CA ASN A 869 8.92 -40.27 -0.77
C ASN A 869 9.50 -40.02 -2.18
N TYR A 870 8.74 -40.29 -3.23
CA TYR A 870 9.17 -39.99 -4.60
C TYR A 870 9.41 -38.49 -4.79
N ALA A 871 8.49 -37.63 -4.33
CA ALA A 871 8.66 -36.19 -4.39
C ALA A 871 9.91 -35.73 -3.64
N ILE A 872 10.14 -36.21 -2.41
CA ILE A 872 11.36 -35.87 -1.64
C ILE A 872 12.61 -36.26 -2.43
N MET A 873 12.65 -37.47 -3.00
CA MET A 873 13.80 -37.93 -3.77
C MET A 873 14.04 -37.11 -5.04
N TRP A 874 12.96 -36.72 -5.74
CA TRP A 874 13.05 -35.81 -6.88
C TRP A 874 13.63 -34.46 -6.47
N ILE A 875 13.19 -33.91 -5.34
CA ILE A 875 13.75 -32.64 -4.82
C ILE A 875 15.24 -32.79 -4.55
N LEU A 876 15.65 -33.84 -3.83
CA LEU A 876 17.04 -34.03 -3.41
C LEU A 876 18.00 -34.40 -4.56
N LYS A 877 17.51 -34.93 -5.68
CA LYS A 877 18.37 -35.49 -6.74
C LYS A 877 18.23 -34.82 -8.11
N ASP A 878 17.01 -34.45 -8.49
CA ASP A 878 16.69 -34.14 -9.90
C ASP A 878 16.23 -32.70 -10.11
N SER A 879 15.70 -32.07 -9.07
CA SER A 879 15.10 -30.73 -9.17
C SER A 879 16.11 -29.58 -9.32
N GLY A 880 17.36 -29.80 -8.88
CA GLY A 880 18.39 -28.77 -8.76
C GLY A 880 18.47 -28.08 -7.39
N TYR A 881 17.71 -28.51 -6.39
CA TYR A 881 17.90 -28.07 -5.00
C TYR A 881 19.27 -28.49 -4.47
N ASP A 882 20.02 -27.56 -3.88
CA ASP A 882 21.33 -27.81 -3.28
C ASP A 882 21.48 -26.98 -1.99
N TYR A 883 21.65 -27.67 -0.86
CA TYR A 883 21.79 -27.02 0.45
C TYR A 883 23.05 -26.13 0.54
N ASN A 884 24.06 -26.31 -0.31
CA ASN A 884 25.26 -25.47 -0.33
C ASN A 884 24.96 -24.03 -0.79
N ILE A 885 23.95 -23.84 -1.63
CA ILE A 885 23.53 -22.53 -2.15
C ILE A 885 22.16 -22.09 -1.64
N HIS A 886 21.29 -23.02 -1.24
CA HIS A 886 19.94 -22.73 -0.74
C HIS A 886 19.80 -22.82 0.78
N GLY A 887 20.65 -23.63 1.44
CA GLY A 887 20.48 -24.00 2.84
C GLY A 887 20.53 -22.81 3.79
N GLU A 888 21.40 -21.82 3.56
CA GLU A 888 21.46 -20.63 4.41
C GLU A 888 20.14 -19.85 4.38
N PHE A 889 19.57 -19.67 3.19
CA PHE A 889 18.27 -19.03 3.03
C PHE A 889 17.16 -19.85 3.68
N ASP A 890 17.07 -21.15 3.40
CA ASP A 890 16.05 -22.05 3.98
C ASP A 890 16.07 -22.04 5.51
N MET A 891 17.25 -21.95 6.11
CA MET A 891 17.42 -21.87 7.58
C MET A 891 17.11 -20.48 8.15
N SER A 892 17.23 -19.41 7.35
CA SER A 892 16.96 -18.03 7.76
C SER A 892 15.47 -17.68 7.81
N VAL A 893 14.64 -18.36 7.01
CA VAL A 893 13.19 -18.12 6.94
C VAL A 893 12.51 -18.72 8.18
N SER A 894 11.63 -17.96 8.85
CA SER A 894 10.94 -18.39 10.07
C SER A 894 10.09 -19.64 9.83
N HIS A 895 10.13 -20.59 10.77
CA HIS A 895 9.45 -21.89 10.68
C HIS A 895 8.08 -21.91 11.38
N GLY A 896 7.60 -20.75 11.87
CA GLY A 896 6.64 -20.69 12.96
C GLY A 896 5.18 -20.36 12.62
N GLU A 897 4.88 -19.83 11.45
CA GLU A 897 3.50 -19.39 11.16
C GLU A 897 2.75 -20.48 10.40
N ARG A 898 1.90 -21.21 11.13
CA ARG A 898 1.01 -22.26 10.60
C ARG A 898 0.09 -21.79 9.46
N PHE A 899 -0.04 -20.48 9.24
CA PHE A 899 -1.05 -19.87 8.36
C PHE A 899 -0.61 -18.54 7.68
N GLY A 900 0.69 -18.30 7.44
CA GLY A 900 1.04 -16.94 6.96
C GLY A 900 2.48 -16.60 6.61
N ASN A 901 3.36 -17.57 6.34
CA ASN A 901 4.69 -17.21 5.82
C ASN A 901 4.57 -16.59 4.42
N ILE A 902 4.56 -15.26 4.35
CA ILE A 902 4.54 -14.48 3.10
C ILE A 902 5.70 -14.90 2.19
N CYS A 903 6.87 -15.18 2.78
CA CYS A 903 8.05 -15.72 2.11
C CYS A 903 8.31 -17.17 2.52
N GLU A 904 8.20 -18.10 1.57
CA GLU A 904 8.48 -19.52 1.77
C GLU A 904 9.98 -19.83 1.63
N ARG A 905 10.43 -20.94 2.22
CA ARG A 905 11.76 -21.50 1.97
C ARG A 905 11.82 -22.13 0.56
N ILE A 906 13.00 -22.20 -0.06
CA ILE A 906 13.19 -22.78 -1.40
C ILE A 906 12.73 -24.24 -1.39
N GLY A 907 13.11 -25.04 -0.40
CA GLY A 907 12.66 -26.43 -0.34
C GLY A 907 11.14 -26.58 -0.21
N LYS A 908 10.38 -25.53 0.13
CA LYS A 908 8.90 -25.53 0.11
C LYS A 908 8.33 -25.22 -1.28
N LYS A 909 8.93 -24.31 -2.06
CA LYS A 909 8.59 -24.13 -3.49
C LYS A 909 8.68 -25.46 -4.23
N TYR A 910 9.75 -26.20 -4.00
CA TYR A 910 9.99 -27.47 -4.69
C TYR A 910 9.00 -28.55 -4.27
N GLN A 911 8.49 -28.51 -3.02
CA GLN A 911 7.39 -29.38 -2.57
C GLN A 911 6.09 -29.08 -3.30
N TRP A 912 5.74 -27.80 -3.50
CA TRP A 912 4.57 -27.39 -4.27
C TRP A 912 4.67 -27.78 -5.74
N ILE A 913 5.84 -27.59 -6.36
CA ILE A 913 6.08 -28.02 -7.75
C ILE A 913 5.88 -29.53 -7.89
N ALA A 914 6.50 -30.33 -7.01
CA ALA A 914 6.34 -31.78 -7.03
C ALA A 914 4.89 -32.21 -6.77
N PHE A 915 4.19 -31.50 -5.88
CA PHE A 915 2.79 -31.75 -5.57
C PHE A 915 1.88 -31.57 -6.79
N TYR A 916 1.97 -30.42 -7.48
CA TYR A 916 1.14 -30.17 -8.67
C TYR A 916 1.49 -31.10 -9.84
N ASP A 917 2.76 -31.50 -9.99
CA ASP A 917 3.18 -32.47 -11.00
C ASP A 917 2.62 -33.87 -10.73
N LEU A 918 2.82 -34.39 -9.52
CA LEU A 918 2.38 -35.74 -9.20
C LEU A 918 0.86 -35.84 -9.16
N LEU A 919 0.15 -34.80 -8.71
CA LEU A 919 -1.31 -34.78 -8.74
C LEU A 919 -1.85 -34.81 -10.17
N ALA A 920 -1.19 -34.13 -11.11
CA ALA A 920 -1.51 -34.19 -12.53
C ALA A 920 -1.27 -35.58 -13.15
N ARG A 921 -0.24 -36.30 -12.68
CA ARG A 921 0.03 -37.68 -13.12
C ARG A 921 -0.95 -38.68 -12.53
N VAL A 922 -1.28 -38.53 -11.25
CA VAL A 922 -2.27 -39.34 -10.57
C VAL A 922 -3.64 -39.15 -11.23
N SER A 923 -4.00 -37.92 -11.62
CA SER A 923 -5.28 -37.67 -12.28
C SER A 923 -5.44 -38.32 -13.66
N ASP A 924 -4.32 -38.59 -14.35
CA ASP A 924 -4.32 -39.29 -15.63
C ASP A 924 -4.29 -40.83 -15.49
N ASN A 925 -3.73 -41.35 -14.39
CA ASN A 925 -3.37 -42.77 -14.26
C ASN A 925 -4.15 -43.53 -13.17
N CYS A 926 -4.77 -42.83 -12.23
CA CYS A 926 -5.45 -43.42 -11.08
C CYS A 926 -6.95 -43.09 -11.09
N GLN A 927 -7.76 -44.03 -10.62
CA GLN A 927 -9.18 -43.77 -10.43
C GLN A 927 -9.41 -43.02 -9.11
N MET A 928 -10.29 -42.03 -9.15
CA MET A 928 -10.84 -41.43 -7.94
C MET A 928 -11.72 -42.45 -7.20
N LYS A 929 -11.73 -42.41 -5.87
CA LYS A 929 -12.60 -43.21 -5.01
C LYS A 929 -14.08 -42.90 -5.26
N LYS A 930 -14.40 -41.66 -5.68
CA LYS A 930 -15.75 -41.21 -6.05
C LYS A 930 -15.71 -40.41 -7.35
N GLY A 931 -16.61 -40.73 -8.28
CA GLY A 931 -16.78 -39.98 -9.53
C GLY A 931 -15.59 -40.11 -10.49
N SER A 932 -15.39 -39.08 -11.31
CA SER A 932 -14.30 -38.98 -12.28
C SER A 932 -13.72 -37.57 -12.24
N TYR A 933 -12.40 -37.45 -12.41
CA TYR A 933 -11.73 -36.16 -12.43
C TYR A 933 -12.22 -35.27 -13.57
N LYS A 934 -12.71 -34.07 -13.24
CA LYS A 934 -13.22 -33.07 -14.20
C LYS A 934 -12.37 -31.80 -14.30
N GLY A 935 -11.55 -31.53 -13.30
CA GLY A 935 -10.74 -30.30 -13.20
C GLY A 935 -10.18 -30.13 -11.78
N SER A 936 -9.30 -29.15 -11.58
CA SER A 936 -8.58 -28.95 -10.31
C SER A 936 -9.49 -28.53 -9.14
N PHE A 937 -10.71 -28.10 -9.43
CA PHE A 937 -11.76 -27.79 -8.43
C PHE A 937 -12.29 -29.03 -7.69
N GLU A 938 -12.15 -30.24 -8.25
CA GLU A 938 -12.59 -31.50 -7.61
C GLU A 938 -11.74 -31.83 -6.36
N PRO A 939 -10.40 -31.93 -6.43
CA PRO A 939 -9.55 -32.13 -5.25
C PRO A 939 -9.32 -30.83 -4.43
N PHE A 940 -10.04 -29.75 -4.74
CA PHE A 940 -9.98 -28.47 -4.03
C PHE A 940 -8.55 -27.87 -3.92
N VAL A 941 -7.78 -27.90 -5.03
CA VAL A 941 -6.36 -27.47 -5.04
C VAL A 941 -6.09 -26.11 -5.70
N ARG A 942 -7.14 -25.40 -6.14
CA ARG A 942 -7.01 -24.04 -6.70
C ARG A 942 -6.57 -23.06 -5.61
N ASP A 943 -5.46 -22.35 -5.82
CA ASP A 943 -4.82 -21.52 -4.80
C ASP A 943 -4.77 -20.00 -5.11
N PHE A 944 -5.14 -19.60 -6.33
CA PHE A 944 -5.10 -18.22 -6.82
C PHE A 944 -6.22 -17.98 -7.84
N ASP A 945 -6.98 -16.88 -7.72
CA ASP A 945 -7.99 -16.48 -8.70
C ASP A 945 -7.42 -15.43 -9.68
N PRO A 946 -7.05 -15.82 -10.93
CA PRO A 946 -6.52 -14.88 -11.92
C PRO A 946 -7.60 -13.97 -12.53
N THR A 947 -8.88 -14.20 -12.24
CA THR A 947 -10.00 -13.52 -12.89
C THR A 947 -10.45 -12.25 -12.17
N THR A 948 -9.88 -11.98 -10.98
CA THR A 948 -10.11 -10.76 -10.19
C THR A 948 -8.87 -9.88 -10.22
N ILE A 949 -9.06 -8.60 -10.57
CA ILE A 949 -7.99 -7.59 -10.56
C ILE A 949 -8.12 -6.71 -9.30
N THR A 950 -9.29 -6.69 -8.64
CA THR A 950 -9.52 -5.90 -7.44
C THR A 950 -8.85 -6.51 -6.19
N LYS A 951 -8.01 -5.71 -5.50
CA LYS A 951 -7.22 -6.12 -4.32
C LYS A 951 -7.99 -6.21 -3.00
N SER A 952 -8.98 -5.34 -2.84
CA SER A 952 -9.76 -5.22 -1.62
C SER A 952 -11.13 -4.66 -1.92
N ILE A 953 -12.09 -5.06 -1.12
CA ILE A 953 -13.46 -4.55 -1.19
C ILE A 953 -13.52 -3.33 -0.28
N TYR A 954 -14.13 -2.25 -0.78
CA TYR A 954 -14.34 -1.05 -0.02
C TYR A 954 -15.38 -1.29 1.07
N ASN A 955 -15.15 -0.68 2.22
CA ASN A 955 -16.13 -0.62 3.29
C ASN A 955 -16.87 0.71 3.24
N ALA A 956 -18.16 0.70 3.56
CA ALA A 956 -18.90 1.94 3.69
C ALA A 956 -18.30 2.83 4.77
N ASP A 957 -18.14 4.11 4.44
CA ASP A 957 -17.60 5.09 5.34
C ASP A 957 -18.66 5.65 6.31
N ASP A 958 -18.23 6.48 7.26
CA ASP A 958 -19.14 7.14 8.18
C ASP A 958 -20.11 8.10 7.47
N VAL A 959 -19.76 8.59 6.27
CA VAL A 959 -20.62 9.47 5.47
C VAL A 959 -21.84 8.71 5.00
N PHE A 960 -21.66 7.51 4.44
CA PHE A 960 -22.73 6.60 4.03
C PHE A 960 -23.71 6.32 5.17
N TYR A 961 -23.19 5.93 6.34
CA TYR A 961 -24.04 5.61 7.49
C TYR A 961 -24.67 6.86 8.15
N SER A 962 -24.07 8.05 7.99
CA SER A 962 -24.55 9.27 8.63
C SER A 962 -25.98 9.66 8.21
N ARG A 963 -26.39 9.34 6.97
CA ARG A 963 -27.74 9.64 6.46
C ARG A 963 -28.81 8.87 7.23
N PHE A 964 -28.51 7.64 7.63
CA PHE A 964 -29.41 6.80 8.43
C PHE A 964 -29.29 7.08 9.93
N LYS A 965 -28.07 7.39 10.42
CA LYS A 965 -27.83 7.71 11.84
C LYS A 965 -28.61 8.96 12.30
N LYS A 966 -28.83 9.94 11.42
CA LYS A 966 -29.58 11.19 11.70
C LYS A 966 -31.07 10.98 11.92
N GLU A 967 -31.66 9.97 11.29
CA GLU A 967 -33.08 9.65 11.43
C GLU A 967 -33.42 9.05 12.81
N TRP A 968 -32.40 8.74 13.63
CA TRP A 968 -32.57 7.84 14.76
C TRP A 968 -32.29 8.46 16.13
N ARG A 969 -33.15 8.11 17.11
CA ARG A 969 -33.12 8.67 18.48
C ARG A 969 -32.30 7.82 19.44
N TRP A 970 -30.98 7.82 19.27
CA TRP A 970 -30.01 7.06 20.08
C TRP A 970 -30.04 7.39 21.58
N ASN A 971 -30.38 8.63 21.95
CA ASN A 971 -30.28 9.17 23.32
C ASN A 971 -31.35 8.67 24.32
N GLN A 972 -32.19 7.69 23.96
CA GLN A 972 -33.21 7.16 24.88
C GLN A 972 -32.62 6.18 25.91
N LYS A 973 -33.29 5.93 27.04
CA LYS A 973 -32.90 4.84 27.96
C LYS A 973 -33.05 3.47 27.27
N ASN A 974 -32.14 2.53 27.54
CA ASN A 974 -32.04 1.18 26.95
C ASN A 974 -33.38 0.42 26.87
N LYS A 975 -34.01 0.11 28.01
CA LYS A 975 -35.32 -0.57 28.06
C LYS A 975 -36.43 0.12 27.26
N LYS A 976 -36.43 1.46 27.20
CA LYS A 976 -37.39 2.25 26.42
C LYS A 976 -37.05 2.29 24.93
N TRP A 977 -35.77 2.18 24.60
CA TRP A 977 -35.29 2.16 23.23
C TRP A 977 -35.64 0.83 22.56
N ILE A 978 -35.41 -0.29 23.26
CA ILE A 978 -35.63 -1.63 22.69
C ILE A 978 -37.12 -1.90 22.44
N SER A 979 -37.97 -1.68 23.45
CA SER A 979 -39.43 -1.94 23.43
C SER A 979 -40.24 -1.08 22.44
N LYS A 980 -39.66 -0.03 21.85
CA LYS A 980 -40.36 0.79 20.86
C LYS A 980 -40.34 0.14 19.49
N LYS A 981 -41.53 -0.30 19.06
CA LYS A 981 -41.79 -0.86 17.73
C LYS A 981 -41.45 0.15 16.63
N ASN A 982 -41.86 1.41 16.71
CA ASN A 982 -41.70 2.39 15.61
C ASN A 982 -40.40 3.22 15.67
N ASN A 983 -39.32 2.68 16.24
CA ASN A 983 -38.05 3.41 16.39
C ASN A 983 -36.92 2.69 15.64
N TYR A 984 -37.02 2.66 14.31
CA TYR A 984 -36.04 2.17 13.34
C TYR A 984 -36.13 3.05 12.05
N PRO A 985 -35.08 3.13 11.21
CA PRO A 985 -35.09 3.91 9.95
C PRO A 985 -36.15 3.41 8.96
N SER A 986 -36.57 4.22 7.97
CA SER A 986 -37.50 3.73 6.95
C SER A 986 -36.83 2.63 6.12
N ILE A 987 -37.33 1.38 6.19
CA ILE A 987 -36.74 0.25 5.46
C ILE A 987 -36.86 0.44 3.94
N GLU A 988 -37.85 1.20 3.47
CA GLU A 988 -37.97 1.57 2.05
C GLU A 988 -36.73 2.32 1.53
N ASN A 989 -36.05 3.07 2.40
CA ASN A 989 -34.80 3.77 2.05
C ASN A 989 -33.62 2.81 1.87
N PHE A 990 -33.75 1.55 2.27
CA PHE A 990 -32.76 0.48 2.07
C PHE A 990 -33.04 -0.35 0.81
N LEU A 991 -34.12 -0.08 0.08
CA LEU A 991 -34.49 -0.81 -1.14
C LEU A 991 -34.14 -0.05 -2.43
N LEU A 992 -33.72 1.21 -2.33
CA LEU A 992 -33.42 2.06 -3.47
C LEU A 992 -32.14 2.86 -3.23
N GLU A 993 -31.34 2.98 -4.29
CA GLU A 993 -30.18 3.87 -4.32
C GLU A 993 -30.18 4.73 -5.58
N LYS A 994 -29.37 5.79 -5.54
CA LYS A 994 -29.07 6.62 -6.70
C LYS A 994 -27.58 6.71 -6.93
N ASP A 995 -27.16 6.52 -8.18
CA ASP A 995 -25.76 6.75 -8.57
C ASP A 995 -25.47 8.25 -8.80
N ALA A 996 -24.20 8.57 -9.05
CA ALA A 996 -23.72 9.93 -9.33
C ALA A 996 -24.42 10.58 -10.55
N ASN A 997 -24.94 9.77 -11.47
CA ASN A 997 -25.69 10.19 -12.64
C ASN A 997 -27.21 10.27 -12.38
N ASN A 998 -27.63 10.16 -11.12
CA ASN A 998 -29.02 10.24 -10.65
C ASN A 998 -29.94 9.14 -11.21
N ASN A 999 -29.37 8.01 -11.63
CA ASN A 999 -30.15 6.84 -12.03
C ASN A 999 -30.66 6.07 -10.81
N ASP A 1000 -31.86 5.50 -10.91
CA ASP A 1000 -32.47 4.72 -9.83
C ASP A 1000 -32.04 3.25 -9.88
N TRP A 1001 -31.59 2.72 -8.74
CA TRP A 1001 -31.21 1.33 -8.54
C TRP A 1001 -32.11 0.68 -7.49
N ILE A 1002 -32.48 -0.58 -7.70
CA ILE A 1002 -33.17 -1.44 -6.73
C ILE A 1002 -32.14 -2.29 -6.02
N ILE A 1003 -32.16 -2.32 -4.68
CA ILE A 1003 -31.36 -3.24 -3.88
C ILE A 1003 -32.10 -4.58 -3.78
N LEU A 1004 -31.44 -5.64 -4.22
CA LEU A 1004 -31.94 -7.02 -4.21
C LEU A 1004 -31.60 -7.72 -2.89
N GLU A 1005 -30.38 -7.53 -2.39
CA GLU A 1005 -29.97 -8.10 -1.12
C GLU A 1005 -28.94 -7.21 -0.42
N GLN A 1006 -29.10 -7.01 0.89
CA GLN A 1006 -28.19 -6.22 1.72
C GLN A 1006 -28.30 -6.59 3.20
N SER A 1007 -27.17 -6.52 3.90
CA SER A 1007 -27.13 -6.51 5.37
C SER A 1007 -26.60 -5.17 5.86
N ILE A 1008 -27.32 -4.55 6.81
CA ILE A 1008 -27.02 -3.22 7.35
C ILE A 1008 -26.83 -3.34 8.85
N ILE A 1009 -25.68 -2.90 9.34
CA ILE A 1009 -25.40 -2.79 10.77
C ILE A 1009 -25.22 -1.33 11.16
N LEU A 1010 -26.13 -0.83 11.98
CA LEU A 1010 -26.07 0.51 12.54
C LEU A 1010 -25.70 0.45 14.02
N ILE A 1011 -24.54 0.98 14.35
CA ILE A 1011 -24.02 1.04 15.71
C ILE A 1011 -24.12 2.47 16.25
N GLN A 1012 -24.47 2.60 17.53
CA GLN A 1012 -24.42 3.88 18.23
C GLN A 1012 -23.02 4.52 18.14
N PRO A 1013 -22.90 5.80 17.73
CA PRO A 1013 -21.60 6.48 17.61
C PRO A 1013 -20.79 6.54 18.93
N ASN A 1014 -19.45 6.50 18.82
CA ASN A 1014 -18.43 6.63 19.88
C ASN A 1014 -18.29 5.46 20.89
N GLN A 1015 -17.75 4.32 20.45
CA GLN A 1015 -17.46 3.19 21.33
C GLN A 1015 -16.04 2.65 21.15
N LEU A 1016 -15.02 3.32 21.71
CA LEU A 1016 -13.90 2.50 22.20
C LEU A 1016 -14.26 1.84 23.55
N ARG A 1017 -15.30 2.30 24.28
CA ARG A 1017 -15.57 1.86 25.68
C ARG A 1017 -15.82 0.36 25.80
N LYS A 1018 -16.06 -0.26 24.65
CA LYS A 1018 -16.34 -1.66 24.35
C LYS A 1018 -15.16 -2.62 24.50
N THR A 1019 -14.21 -2.38 25.41
CA THR A 1019 -13.72 -3.57 26.13
C THR A 1019 -14.80 -4.07 27.07
N PHE A 1020 -15.62 -3.18 27.67
CA PHE A 1020 -16.75 -3.58 28.52
C PHE A 1020 -17.89 -2.54 28.56
N ASN A 1021 -19.12 -2.96 28.22
CA ASN A 1021 -20.45 -2.37 28.51
C ASN A 1021 -21.26 -1.72 27.36
N ILE A 1022 -22.39 -2.37 27.04
CA ILE A 1022 -23.68 -1.85 26.55
C ILE A 1022 -23.63 -0.90 25.33
N GLY A 1023 -23.81 -1.47 24.14
CA GLY A 1023 -24.02 -0.71 22.91
C GLY A 1023 -25.35 -1.00 22.23
N LYS A 1024 -26.08 0.05 21.83
CA LYS A 1024 -27.26 -0.11 20.98
C LYS A 1024 -26.83 -0.41 19.55
N GLN A 1025 -27.39 -1.47 19.01
CA GLN A 1025 -27.12 -1.95 17.66
C GLN A 1025 -28.44 -2.28 16.97
N PHE A 1026 -28.55 -1.91 15.70
CA PHE A 1026 -29.59 -2.43 14.82
C PHE A 1026 -28.95 -3.12 13.65
N GLU A 1027 -29.36 -4.35 13.44
CA GLU A 1027 -29.02 -5.16 12.29
C GLU A 1027 -30.29 -5.29 11.45
N CYS A 1028 -30.16 -5.17 10.14
CA CYS A 1028 -31.26 -5.42 9.21
C CYS A 1028 -30.74 -6.19 8.01
N GLU A 1029 -31.37 -7.30 7.72
CA GLU A 1029 -31.12 -8.13 6.57
C GLU A 1029 -32.34 -8.07 5.64
N ILE A 1030 -32.07 -7.83 4.36
CA ILE A 1030 -33.06 -7.69 3.31
C ILE A 1030 -32.69 -8.68 2.21
N LYS A 1031 -33.62 -9.55 1.84
CA LYS A 1031 -33.43 -10.57 0.78
C LYS A 1031 -34.59 -10.51 -0.20
N SER A 1032 -34.30 -10.59 -1.50
CA SER A 1032 -35.32 -10.54 -2.54
C SER A 1032 -35.47 -11.84 -3.31
N TYR A 1033 -36.72 -12.07 -3.73
CA TYR A 1033 -37.14 -13.24 -4.47
C TYR A 1033 -37.94 -12.83 -5.70
N ILE A 1034 -37.72 -13.53 -6.81
CA ILE A 1034 -38.55 -13.42 -8.01
C ILE A 1034 -39.54 -14.59 -8.01
N MET A 1035 -40.80 -14.34 -8.35
CA MET A 1035 -41.84 -15.38 -8.33
C MET A 1035 -42.96 -15.07 -9.32
N THR A 1036 -43.76 -16.09 -9.63
CA THR A 1036 -44.92 -15.92 -10.51
C THR A 1036 -46.01 -15.08 -9.84
N ASP A 1037 -46.95 -14.54 -10.63
CA ASP A 1037 -48.12 -13.83 -10.10
C ASP A 1037 -48.95 -14.67 -9.11
N ARG A 1038 -49.04 -15.98 -9.32
CA ARG A 1038 -49.76 -16.90 -8.44
C ARG A 1038 -49.03 -17.02 -7.09
N ASP A 1039 -47.74 -17.33 -7.14
CA ASP A 1039 -46.90 -17.52 -5.96
C ASP A 1039 -46.76 -16.23 -5.15
N PHE A 1040 -46.67 -15.08 -5.82
CA PHE A 1040 -46.66 -13.76 -5.17
C PHE A 1040 -47.88 -13.52 -4.28
N ASN A 1041 -49.07 -13.87 -4.77
CA ASN A 1041 -50.29 -13.70 -3.99
C ASN A 1041 -50.34 -14.67 -2.80
N SER A 1042 -49.90 -15.92 -2.99
CA SER A 1042 -49.76 -16.91 -1.91
C SER A 1042 -48.78 -16.42 -0.84
N PHE A 1043 -47.60 -15.96 -1.24
CA PHE A 1043 -46.55 -15.42 -0.37
C PHE A 1043 -47.03 -14.18 0.41
N LEU A 1044 -47.71 -13.23 -0.24
CA LEU A 1044 -48.27 -12.06 0.45
C LEU A 1044 -49.40 -12.39 1.42
N HIS A 1045 -50.19 -13.44 1.15
CA HIS A 1045 -51.23 -13.88 2.06
C HIS A 1045 -50.61 -14.51 3.31
N TRP A 1046 -49.68 -15.44 3.11
CA TRP A 1046 -48.96 -16.14 4.17
C TRP A 1046 -48.14 -15.19 5.06
N SER A 1047 -47.36 -14.29 4.47
CA SER A 1047 -46.48 -13.36 5.21
C SER A 1047 -47.20 -12.42 6.19
N LYS A 1048 -48.52 -12.24 6.10
CA LYS A 1048 -49.30 -11.43 7.04
C LYS A 1048 -49.38 -12.01 8.45
N GLY A 1049 -49.25 -13.34 8.59
CA GLY A 1049 -49.34 -14.05 9.87
C GLY A 1049 -48.07 -14.80 10.28
N SER A 1050 -47.02 -14.71 9.48
CA SER A 1050 -45.79 -15.49 9.63
C SER A 1050 -44.66 -14.66 10.20
N ASN A 1051 -44.03 -15.16 11.27
CA ASN A 1051 -42.77 -14.62 11.79
C ASN A 1051 -41.58 -15.36 11.17
N PHE A 1052 -40.77 -14.65 10.41
CA PHE A 1052 -39.64 -15.23 9.67
C PHE A 1052 -38.48 -15.70 10.55
N TYR A 1053 -38.39 -15.24 11.81
CA TYR A 1053 -37.35 -15.74 12.74
C TYR A 1053 -37.57 -17.21 13.09
N GLY A 1054 -36.55 -18.03 12.83
CA GLY A 1054 -36.58 -19.49 13.05
C GLY A 1054 -37.23 -20.28 11.90
N MET A 1055 -37.61 -19.63 10.80
CA MET A 1055 -38.03 -20.29 9.56
C MET A 1055 -36.81 -20.61 8.69
N GLN A 1056 -36.84 -21.73 7.97
CA GLN A 1056 -35.90 -22.01 6.88
C GLN A 1056 -36.41 -21.29 5.62
N LEU A 1057 -35.96 -20.06 5.43
CA LEU A 1057 -36.15 -19.34 4.17
C LEU A 1057 -35.05 -19.74 3.18
N PRO A 1058 -35.32 -19.71 1.87
CA PRO A 1058 -34.29 -19.93 0.87
C PRO A 1058 -33.13 -18.94 1.04
N GLU A 1059 -31.92 -19.47 1.16
CA GLU A 1059 -30.70 -18.71 1.40
C GLU A 1059 -29.84 -18.66 0.13
N LYS A 1060 -29.12 -17.55 -0.05
CA LYS A 1060 -28.16 -17.45 -1.16
C LYS A 1060 -27.07 -18.52 -1.02
N GLN A 1061 -26.64 -19.04 -2.16
CA GLN A 1061 -25.51 -19.95 -2.19
C GLN A 1061 -24.20 -19.18 -2.08
N GLN A 1062 -23.21 -19.82 -1.45
CA GLN A 1062 -21.85 -19.31 -1.34
C GLN A 1062 -20.95 -20.09 -2.29
N CYS A 1063 -20.11 -19.38 -3.02
CA CYS A 1063 -19.22 -19.96 -4.01
C CYS A 1063 -17.79 -20.04 -3.53
N TYR A 1064 -17.31 -21.28 -3.36
CA TYR A 1064 -16.02 -21.59 -2.77
C TYR A 1064 -15.06 -22.27 -3.75
N ARG A 1065 -15.55 -22.90 -4.83
CA ARG A 1065 -14.71 -23.72 -5.74
C ARG A 1065 -14.52 -23.12 -7.14
N THR A 1066 -15.38 -22.20 -7.56
CA THR A 1066 -15.23 -21.50 -8.85
C THR A 1066 -14.47 -20.20 -8.71
N TYR A 1067 -13.70 -19.83 -9.73
CA TYR A 1067 -13.13 -18.49 -9.84
C TYR A 1067 -14.21 -17.46 -10.13
N SER A 1068 -13.94 -16.19 -9.81
CA SER A 1068 -14.95 -15.14 -9.86
C SER A 1068 -15.63 -15.03 -11.24
N ARG A 1069 -14.85 -14.96 -12.31
CA ARG A 1069 -15.41 -14.80 -13.67
C ARG A 1069 -15.75 -16.12 -14.35
N GLU A 1070 -15.65 -17.27 -13.67
CA GLU A 1070 -16.20 -18.56 -14.14
C GLU A 1070 -17.72 -18.70 -13.91
N TYR A 1071 -18.25 -17.82 -13.06
CA TYR A 1071 -19.63 -17.85 -12.63
C TYR A 1071 -20.62 -17.78 -13.82
N CYS A 1072 -21.61 -18.68 -13.81
CA CYS A 1072 -22.66 -18.90 -14.82
C CYS A 1072 -22.27 -19.58 -16.14
N TRP A 1073 -21.03 -20.01 -16.36
CA TRP A 1073 -20.68 -20.67 -17.64
C TRP A 1073 -19.67 -21.82 -17.58
N SER A 1074 -18.84 -21.92 -16.53
CA SER A 1074 -17.76 -22.91 -16.50
C SER A 1074 -18.22 -24.28 -16.01
N ARG A 1075 -17.40 -25.31 -16.30
CA ARG A 1075 -17.60 -26.66 -15.76
C ARG A 1075 -17.50 -26.74 -14.25
N ALA A 1076 -16.68 -25.87 -13.64
CA ALA A 1076 -16.58 -25.79 -12.18
C ALA A 1076 -17.92 -25.31 -11.59
N TYR A 1077 -18.57 -24.32 -12.22
CA TYR A 1077 -19.90 -23.86 -11.84
C TYR A 1077 -20.95 -24.97 -12.00
N GLU A 1078 -20.97 -25.68 -13.13
CA GLU A 1078 -21.90 -26.80 -13.34
C GLU A 1078 -21.67 -27.94 -12.33
N ALA A 1079 -20.43 -28.22 -11.95
CA ALA A 1079 -20.10 -29.27 -10.99
C ALA A 1079 -20.49 -28.91 -9.56
N GLU A 1080 -20.36 -27.63 -9.16
CA GLU A 1080 -20.75 -27.16 -7.83
C GLU A 1080 -22.27 -26.98 -7.71
N TYR A 1081 -22.95 -26.53 -8.77
CA TYR A 1081 -24.35 -26.06 -8.69
C TYR A 1081 -25.37 -26.74 -9.60
N GLY A 1082 -25.02 -27.59 -10.56
CA GLY A 1082 -26.02 -28.20 -11.46
C GLY A 1082 -26.88 -27.21 -12.27
N ASN A 1083 -27.96 -27.69 -12.90
CA ASN A 1083 -28.77 -26.89 -13.86
C ASN A 1083 -30.06 -26.26 -13.30
N ASP A 1084 -30.62 -26.73 -12.18
CA ASP A 1084 -31.98 -26.36 -11.70
C ASP A 1084 -32.02 -25.67 -10.31
N TYR A 1085 -30.92 -25.06 -9.85
CA TYR A 1085 -30.74 -24.73 -8.43
C TYR A 1085 -31.17 -23.31 -7.98
N ASP A 1086 -31.54 -22.42 -8.89
CA ASP A 1086 -31.97 -21.06 -8.51
C ASP A 1086 -33.38 -20.99 -7.93
N TRP A 1087 -34.20 -22.00 -8.21
CA TRP A 1087 -35.60 -22.09 -7.75
C TRP A 1087 -35.69 -22.95 -6.49
N ASP A 1088 -36.31 -22.39 -5.46
CA ASP A 1088 -36.56 -23.06 -4.18
C ASP A 1088 -38.03 -22.87 -3.77
N THR A 1089 -38.41 -23.45 -2.65
CA THR A 1089 -39.75 -23.38 -2.08
C THR A 1089 -39.72 -22.74 -0.70
N ILE A 1090 -40.56 -21.74 -0.49
CA ILE A 1090 -40.83 -21.22 0.85
C ILE A 1090 -41.85 -22.13 1.52
N GLY A 1091 -41.45 -22.79 2.61
CA GLY A 1091 -42.32 -23.60 3.46
C GLY A 1091 -42.90 -22.83 4.64
N ASP A 1092 -44.06 -23.25 5.16
CA ASP A 1092 -44.51 -22.87 6.50
C ASP A 1092 -43.85 -23.72 7.60
N LEU A 1093 -44.16 -23.45 8.88
CA LEU A 1093 -43.61 -24.21 10.03
C LEU A 1093 -44.01 -25.70 10.05
N ASN A 1094 -44.95 -26.12 9.19
CA ASN A 1094 -45.36 -27.51 9.02
C ASN A 1094 -44.88 -28.10 7.68
N GLU A 1095 -43.87 -27.48 7.04
CA GLU A 1095 -43.29 -27.90 5.76
C GLU A 1095 -44.29 -27.91 4.58
N LYS A 1096 -45.39 -27.14 4.65
CA LYS A 1096 -46.26 -26.94 3.48
C LYS A 1096 -45.65 -25.88 2.55
N ASN A 1097 -45.49 -26.25 1.27
CA ASN A 1097 -45.09 -25.32 0.21
C ASN A 1097 -46.08 -24.16 0.07
N VAL A 1098 -45.60 -22.94 0.32
CA VAL A 1098 -46.37 -21.69 0.24
C VAL A 1098 -46.24 -21.06 -1.15
N ALA A 1099 -44.99 -20.97 -1.64
CA ALA A 1099 -44.64 -20.30 -2.88
C ALA A 1099 -43.34 -20.91 -3.42
N SER A 1100 -43.26 -21.08 -4.74
CA SER A 1100 -41.98 -21.31 -5.41
C SER A 1100 -41.35 -19.96 -5.76
N VAL A 1101 -40.06 -19.83 -5.47
CA VAL A 1101 -39.32 -18.58 -5.58
C VAL A 1101 -37.96 -18.80 -6.23
N ALA A 1102 -37.55 -17.87 -7.07
CA ALA A 1102 -36.19 -17.80 -7.58
C ALA A 1102 -35.36 -16.85 -6.71
N LEU A 1103 -34.18 -17.31 -6.29
CA LEU A 1103 -33.17 -16.47 -5.66
C LEU A 1103 -32.68 -15.42 -6.66
N THR A 1104 -32.35 -14.24 -6.16
CA THR A 1104 -31.84 -13.12 -6.99
C THR A 1104 -30.34 -12.94 -6.91
N THR A 1105 -29.74 -13.48 -5.84
CA THR A 1105 -28.37 -13.15 -5.43
C THR A 1105 -27.60 -14.42 -5.06
N TYR A 1106 -26.32 -14.42 -5.38
CA TYR A 1106 -25.29 -15.37 -4.96
C TYR A 1106 -24.17 -14.60 -4.27
N CYS A 1107 -23.39 -15.27 -3.42
CA CYS A 1107 -22.20 -14.68 -2.83
C CYS A 1107 -20.95 -15.35 -3.41
N TYR A 1108 -20.10 -14.56 -4.07
CA TYR A 1108 -18.75 -15.02 -4.36
C TYR A 1108 -17.92 -14.93 -3.09
N TYR A 1109 -17.20 -16.01 -2.75
CA TYR A 1109 -16.53 -16.11 -1.47
C TYR A 1109 -15.17 -16.79 -1.60
N TRP A 1110 -14.12 -15.96 -1.72
CA TRP A 1110 -12.76 -16.44 -1.92
C TRP A 1110 -11.97 -16.39 -0.62
N GLU A 1111 -12.09 -17.46 0.17
CA GLU A 1111 -11.44 -17.61 1.48
C GLU A 1111 -10.01 -18.17 1.41
N ASN A 1112 -9.51 -18.51 0.22
CA ASN A 1112 -8.24 -19.22 0.10
C ASN A 1112 -7.08 -18.46 0.75
N GLU A 1113 -6.46 -19.03 1.76
CA GLU A 1113 -5.39 -18.39 2.55
C GLU A 1113 -4.08 -18.28 1.76
N TYR A 1114 -3.94 -19.03 0.66
CA TYR A 1114 -2.76 -19.04 -0.18
C TYR A 1114 -2.75 -17.98 -1.28
N ASP A 1115 -3.88 -17.26 -1.48
CA ASP A 1115 -3.99 -16.16 -2.43
C ASP A 1115 -3.68 -14.83 -1.73
N HIS A 1116 -2.46 -14.33 -1.97
CA HIS A 1116 -1.98 -13.07 -1.40
C HIS A 1116 -2.24 -11.86 -2.32
N SER A 1117 -2.96 -12.02 -3.42
CA SER A 1117 -3.43 -10.86 -4.21
C SER A 1117 -4.55 -10.10 -3.49
N LYS A 1118 -5.23 -10.73 -2.52
CA LYS A 1118 -6.24 -10.09 -1.66
C LYS A 1118 -5.66 -9.67 -0.31
N LYS A 1119 -6.10 -8.52 0.20
CA LYS A 1119 -5.71 -8.02 1.55
C LYS A 1119 -6.55 -8.56 2.70
N ASP A 1120 -7.81 -8.86 2.42
CA ASP A 1120 -8.81 -9.32 3.38
C ASP A 1120 -9.65 -10.44 2.73
N LEU A 1121 -10.54 -11.07 3.51
CA LEU A 1121 -11.56 -11.96 2.98
C LEU A 1121 -12.30 -11.30 1.80
N PHE A 1122 -12.17 -11.88 0.62
CA PHE A 1122 -12.68 -11.31 -0.62
C PHE A 1122 -14.05 -11.91 -0.92
N SER A 1123 -15.11 -11.19 -0.55
CA SER A 1123 -16.49 -11.64 -0.77
C SER A 1123 -17.43 -10.52 -1.22
N PHE A 1124 -18.19 -10.75 -2.28
CA PHE A 1124 -19.14 -9.79 -2.81
C PHE A 1124 -20.30 -10.48 -3.51
N MET A 1125 -21.40 -9.75 -3.68
CA MET A 1125 -22.64 -10.30 -4.24
C MET A 1125 -22.60 -10.37 -5.77
N LYS A 1126 -23.24 -11.40 -6.31
CA LYS A 1126 -23.44 -11.63 -7.76
C LYS A 1126 -24.91 -11.92 -8.04
N PRO A 1127 -25.43 -11.58 -9.24
CA PRO A 1127 -26.76 -12.01 -9.66
C PRO A 1127 -26.86 -13.54 -9.72
N SER A 1128 -28.03 -14.11 -9.40
CA SER A 1128 -28.31 -15.53 -9.68
C SER A 1128 -28.29 -15.82 -11.17
N LYS A 1129 -28.16 -17.10 -11.56
CA LYS A 1129 -28.19 -17.46 -12.99
C LYS A 1129 -29.56 -17.13 -13.61
N GLU A 1130 -30.66 -17.34 -12.89
CA GLU A 1130 -32.00 -16.89 -13.29
C GLU A 1130 -32.05 -15.38 -13.53
N LEU A 1131 -31.42 -14.57 -12.68
CA LEU A 1131 -31.36 -13.12 -12.89
C LEU A 1131 -30.50 -12.76 -14.11
N CYS A 1132 -29.37 -13.45 -14.31
CA CYS A 1132 -28.55 -13.31 -15.51
C CYS A 1132 -29.35 -13.61 -16.78
N GLU A 1133 -30.09 -14.72 -16.81
CA GLU A 1133 -30.92 -15.12 -17.94
C GLU A 1133 -32.14 -14.20 -18.15
N LEU A 1134 -32.75 -13.72 -17.07
CA LEU A 1134 -33.89 -12.80 -17.12
C LEU A 1134 -33.53 -11.48 -17.82
N MET A 1135 -32.33 -10.95 -17.53
CA MET A 1135 -31.90 -9.64 -17.99
C MET A 1135 -30.83 -9.68 -19.09
N GLY A 1136 -30.34 -10.85 -19.49
CA GLY A 1136 -29.25 -10.98 -20.47
C GLY A 1136 -27.92 -10.46 -19.94
N LEU A 1137 -27.63 -10.71 -18.66
CA LEU A 1137 -26.43 -10.21 -18.00
C LEU A 1137 -25.20 -11.00 -18.39
N HIS A 1138 -24.10 -10.29 -18.59
CA HIS A 1138 -22.75 -10.84 -18.62
C HIS A 1138 -21.81 -10.00 -17.73
N GLN A 1139 -20.62 -10.52 -17.46
CA GLN A 1139 -19.62 -9.83 -16.65
C GLN A 1139 -19.27 -8.47 -17.27
N GLY A 1140 -19.18 -7.43 -16.44
CA GLY A 1140 -18.77 -6.09 -16.83
C GLY A 1140 -17.26 -5.95 -16.98
N ILE A 1141 -16.82 -4.71 -17.28
CA ILE A 1141 -15.40 -4.36 -17.38
C ILE A 1141 -14.75 -4.47 -16.00
N LYS A 1142 -15.37 -3.89 -14.97
CA LYS A 1142 -14.86 -3.94 -13.59
C LYS A 1142 -15.41 -5.13 -12.83
N ASP A 1143 -14.64 -5.62 -11.87
CA ASP A 1143 -15.09 -6.70 -10.99
C ASP A 1143 -16.34 -6.28 -10.22
N GLY A 1144 -17.28 -7.22 -10.03
CA GLY A 1144 -18.54 -6.97 -9.36
C GLY A 1144 -19.61 -6.25 -10.21
N GLU A 1145 -19.30 -5.85 -11.45
CA GLU A 1145 -20.27 -5.28 -12.39
C GLU A 1145 -20.79 -6.33 -13.37
N PHE A 1146 -22.05 -6.18 -13.77
CA PHE A 1146 -22.72 -6.98 -14.77
C PHE A 1146 -23.42 -6.06 -15.77
N ALA A 1147 -23.14 -6.28 -17.05
CA ALA A 1147 -23.62 -5.48 -18.15
C ALA A 1147 -24.69 -6.21 -18.97
N ASP A 1148 -25.54 -5.43 -19.63
CA ASP A 1148 -26.45 -5.94 -20.67
C ASP A 1148 -25.73 -6.13 -22.01
N GLU A 1149 -26.39 -6.72 -23.01
CA GLU A 1149 -25.86 -6.96 -24.37
C GLU A 1149 -25.27 -5.72 -25.06
N THR A 1150 -25.60 -4.50 -24.61
CA THR A 1150 -25.08 -3.24 -25.16
C THR A 1150 -23.85 -2.71 -24.42
N GLY A 1151 -23.41 -3.41 -23.36
CA GLY A 1151 -22.26 -3.05 -22.54
C GLY A 1151 -22.59 -2.07 -21.39
N HIS A 1152 -23.86 -1.75 -21.16
CA HIS A 1152 -24.25 -0.86 -20.05
C HIS A 1152 -24.35 -1.65 -18.75
N VAL A 1153 -23.73 -1.14 -17.68
CA VAL A 1153 -23.80 -1.75 -16.35
C VAL A 1153 -25.22 -1.64 -15.79
N VAL A 1154 -25.89 -2.78 -15.65
CA VAL A 1154 -27.29 -2.86 -15.18
C VAL A 1154 -27.43 -3.60 -13.86
N CYS A 1155 -26.41 -4.31 -13.39
CA CYS A 1155 -26.36 -4.93 -12.08
C CYS A 1155 -24.96 -4.83 -11.49
N LYS A 1156 -24.82 -4.55 -10.19
CA LYS A 1156 -23.49 -4.51 -9.55
C LYS A 1156 -23.56 -4.71 -8.04
N ASP A 1157 -22.43 -5.12 -7.47
CA ASP A 1157 -22.11 -4.87 -6.06
C ASP A 1157 -21.20 -3.63 -5.95
N PRO A 1158 -21.69 -2.49 -5.43
CA PRO A 1158 -20.93 -1.26 -5.37
C PRO A 1158 -19.71 -1.36 -4.45
N SER A 1159 -19.71 -2.23 -3.44
CA SER A 1159 -18.58 -2.28 -2.49
C SER A 1159 -17.28 -2.71 -3.15
N VAL A 1160 -17.33 -3.31 -4.34
CA VAL A 1160 -16.13 -3.72 -5.07
C VAL A 1160 -15.37 -2.52 -5.63
N ASN A 1161 -16.06 -1.42 -5.98
CA ASN A 1161 -15.46 -0.26 -6.67
C ASN A 1161 -15.75 1.08 -5.99
N GLU A 1162 -16.60 1.12 -4.96
CA GLU A 1162 -17.11 2.35 -4.33
C GLU A 1162 -17.21 2.18 -2.80
N ASN A 1163 -17.07 3.27 -2.03
CA ASN A 1163 -17.24 3.27 -0.56
C ASN A 1163 -18.72 3.03 -0.15
N HIS A 1164 -19.17 1.79 -0.27
CA HIS A 1164 -20.55 1.36 -0.04
C HIS A 1164 -20.55 0.00 0.70
N PRO A 1165 -21.55 -0.34 1.54
CA PRO A 1165 -21.67 -1.71 2.04
C PRO A 1165 -21.91 -2.69 0.89
N SER A 1166 -21.45 -3.94 1.02
CA SER A 1166 -21.76 -4.98 0.04
C SER A 1166 -23.27 -5.18 -0.06
N CYS A 1167 -23.78 -5.07 -1.28
CA CYS A 1167 -25.16 -5.34 -1.63
C CYS A 1167 -25.28 -5.67 -3.11
N LEU A 1168 -26.27 -6.46 -3.52
CA LEU A 1168 -26.56 -6.58 -4.95
C LEU A 1168 -27.61 -5.54 -5.32
N MET A 1169 -27.33 -4.72 -6.33
CA MET A 1169 -28.31 -3.80 -6.89
C MET A 1169 -28.46 -3.92 -8.40
N VAL A 1170 -29.65 -3.58 -8.90
CA VAL A 1170 -30.04 -3.68 -10.30
C VAL A 1170 -30.72 -2.40 -10.78
N ARG A 1171 -30.52 -2.02 -12.04
CA ARG A 1171 -31.15 -0.87 -12.67
C ARG A 1171 -32.66 -1.03 -12.68
N LYS A 1172 -33.34 -0.05 -12.08
CA LYS A 1172 -34.76 -0.15 -11.73
C LYS A 1172 -35.67 -0.34 -12.95
N ASN A 1173 -35.48 0.44 -14.01
CA ASN A 1173 -36.42 0.46 -15.13
C ASN A 1173 -36.30 -0.82 -15.97
N GLU A 1174 -35.07 -1.18 -16.28
CA GLU A 1174 -34.64 -2.35 -17.03
C GLU A 1174 -35.14 -3.63 -16.35
N PHE A 1175 -34.92 -3.74 -15.03
CA PHE A 1175 -35.37 -4.88 -14.24
C PHE A 1175 -36.90 -5.02 -14.18
N LEU A 1176 -37.63 -3.92 -13.95
CA LEU A 1176 -39.10 -3.95 -13.91
C LEU A 1176 -39.71 -4.29 -15.28
N ILE A 1177 -39.08 -3.86 -16.38
CA ILE A 1177 -39.46 -4.24 -17.74
C ILE A 1177 -39.24 -5.74 -17.96
N ALA A 1178 -38.09 -6.27 -17.55
CA ALA A 1178 -37.76 -7.70 -17.66
C ALA A 1178 -38.76 -8.58 -16.90
N LEU A 1179 -39.05 -8.24 -15.64
CA LEU A 1179 -40.06 -8.93 -14.83
C LEU A 1179 -41.44 -8.94 -15.49
N LYS A 1180 -41.89 -7.78 -15.98
CA LYS A 1180 -43.19 -7.66 -16.65
C LYS A 1180 -43.27 -8.50 -17.93
N LYS A 1181 -42.19 -8.57 -18.70
CA LYS A 1181 -42.12 -9.36 -19.95
C LYS A 1181 -42.28 -10.85 -19.69
N ARG A 1182 -41.78 -11.36 -18.56
CA ARG A 1182 -41.89 -12.78 -18.17
C ARG A 1182 -43.06 -13.10 -17.23
N GLY A 1183 -43.90 -12.13 -16.87
CA GLY A 1183 -45.02 -12.34 -15.95
C GLY A 1183 -44.60 -12.64 -14.50
N LEU A 1184 -43.47 -12.06 -14.09
CA LEU A 1184 -42.86 -12.26 -12.78
C LEU A 1184 -43.02 -11.01 -11.88
N LYS A 1185 -42.92 -11.23 -10.57
CA LYS A 1185 -42.93 -10.18 -9.54
C LYS A 1185 -41.77 -10.36 -8.57
N ILE A 1186 -41.39 -9.27 -7.92
CA ILE A 1186 -40.37 -9.25 -6.87
C ILE A 1186 -41.01 -8.98 -5.50
N ALA A 1187 -40.55 -9.71 -4.49
CA ALA A 1187 -40.84 -9.47 -3.08
C ALA A 1187 -39.57 -9.58 -2.25
N TRP A 1188 -39.55 -8.95 -1.08
CA TRP A 1188 -38.46 -9.00 -0.12
C TRP A 1188 -38.92 -9.57 1.22
N THR A 1189 -38.09 -10.39 1.84
CA THR A 1189 -38.16 -10.66 3.28
C THR A 1189 -37.22 -9.73 4.01
N ILE A 1190 -37.69 -9.18 5.13
CA ILE A 1190 -36.94 -8.26 5.99
C ILE A 1190 -36.85 -8.88 7.37
N LEU A 1191 -35.64 -9.06 7.85
CA LEU A 1191 -35.32 -9.46 9.22
C LEU A 1191 -34.53 -8.32 9.86
N GLY A 1192 -34.91 -7.91 11.06
CA GLY A 1192 -34.24 -6.85 11.77
C GLY A 1192 -34.13 -7.13 13.25
N GLU A 1193 -33.02 -6.72 13.84
CA GLU A 1193 -32.78 -6.95 15.25
C GLU A 1193 -32.28 -5.69 15.93
N LYS A 1194 -32.88 -5.36 17.07
CA LYS A 1194 -32.42 -4.30 17.96
C LYS A 1194 -31.81 -4.96 19.18
N ARG A 1195 -30.49 -4.86 19.30
CA ARG A 1195 -29.73 -5.42 20.41
C ARG A 1195 -29.19 -4.33 21.32
N ILE A 1196 -29.07 -4.68 22.59
CA ILE A 1196 -28.26 -3.96 23.56
C ILE A 1196 -27.10 -4.88 23.92
N ALA A 1197 -25.99 -4.77 23.19
CA ALA A 1197 -24.88 -5.71 23.35
C ALA A 1197 -24.17 -5.53 24.70
N VAL A 1198 -24.25 -6.51 25.60
CA VAL A 1198 -23.57 -6.56 26.90
C VAL A 1198 -22.47 -7.64 26.88
N SER A 1199 -21.22 -7.28 27.16
CA SER A 1199 -20.13 -8.25 27.34
C SER A 1199 -20.08 -8.68 28.81
N SER A 1200 -20.58 -9.86 29.13
CA SER A 1200 -20.82 -10.36 30.49
C SER A 1200 -19.56 -10.50 31.38
N LEU A 1201 -19.66 -10.01 32.62
CA LEU A 1201 -19.09 -10.64 33.84
C LEU A 1201 -19.90 -10.30 35.13
N LYS A 1202 -21.11 -9.73 34.99
CA LYS A 1202 -22.06 -9.61 36.11
C LYS A 1202 -23.39 -10.20 35.65
N GLU A 1203 -23.79 -11.31 36.26
CA GLU A 1203 -25.01 -12.08 35.97
C GLU A 1203 -26.34 -11.32 36.15
N GLU A 1204 -26.32 -10.00 36.42
CA GLU A 1204 -27.51 -9.21 36.76
C GLU A 1204 -28.05 -8.31 35.63
N GLU A 1205 -27.36 -8.16 34.48
CA GLU A 1205 -27.88 -7.44 33.31
C GLU A 1205 -27.94 -8.36 32.08
N SER A 1206 -29.14 -8.86 31.75
CA SER A 1206 -29.40 -9.67 30.55
C SER A 1206 -29.21 -8.87 29.26
N ASP A 1207 -28.74 -9.54 28.19
CA ASP A 1207 -28.86 -9.03 26.82
C ASP A 1207 -30.36 -8.92 26.47
N ASP A 1208 -30.91 -7.71 26.48
CA ASP A 1208 -32.25 -7.46 25.94
C ASP A 1208 -32.10 -7.38 24.40
N TRP A 1209 -32.91 -8.13 23.63
CA TRP A 1209 -33.04 -7.94 22.18
C TRP A 1209 -34.51 -7.92 21.70
N MET A 1210 -34.78 -7.15 20.63
CA MET A 1210 -36.07 -7.17 19.95
C MET A 1210 -35.88 -7.54 18.49
N THR A 1211 -36.54 -8.60 18.06
CA THR A 1211 -36.59 -9.02 16.66
C THR A 1211 -37.81 -8.41 15.97
N LEU A 1212 -37.66 -8.04 14.70
CA LEU A 1212 -38.71 -7.54 13.84
C LEU A 1212 -38.61 -8.19 12.46
N SER A 1213 -39.75 -8.63 11.92
CA SER A 1213 -39.80 -9.24 10.59
C SER A 1213 -40.95 -8.67 9.75
N GLY A 1214 -40.74 -8.59 8.44
CA GLY A 1214 -41.65 -7.92 7.52
C GLY A 1214 -41.42 -8.28 6.07
N VAL A 1215 -42.35 -7.83 5.21
CA VAL A 1215 -42.33 -8.09 3.78
C VAL A 1215 -42.27 -6.78 2.99
N GLY A 1216 -41.42 -6.74 1.96
CA GLY A 1216 -41.36 -5.68 0.96
C GLY A 1216 -41.90 -6.16 -0.39
N TYR A 1217 -42.46 -5.28 -1.21
CA TYR A 1217 -42.78 -5.56 -2.61
C TYR A 1217 -42.93 -4.26 -3.42
N MET A 1218 -42.92 -4.36 -4.75
CA MET A 1218 -43.12 -3.21 -5.64
C MET A 1218 -44.60 -2.93 -5.89
N ARG A 1219 -45.03 -1.68 -5.67
CA ARG A 1219 -46.38 -1.19 -5.98
C ARG A 1219 -46.30 0.13 -6.75
N SER A 1220 -46.86 0.16 -7.96
CA SER A 1220 -46.84 1.36 -8.84
C SER A 1220 -45.43 1.94 -9.03
N GLY A 1221 -44.42 1.07 -9.19
CA GLY A 1221 -43.02 1.48 -9.41
C GLY A 1221 -42.28 2.01 -8.18
N LYS A 1222 -42.84 1.86 -6.97
CA LYS A 1222 -42.20 2.22 -5.70
C LYS A 1222 -42.17 1.03 -4.74
N PRO A 1223 -41.12 0.89 -3.90
CA PRO A 1223 -41.10 -0.11 -2.85
C PRO A 1223 -42.16 0.22 -1.80
N TYR A 1224 -42.80 -0.82 -1.28
CA TYR A 1224 -43.71 -0.74 -0.15
C TYR A 1224 -43.28 -1.80 0.87
N VAL A 1225 -42.99 -1.38 2.10
CA VAL A 1225 -42.61 -2.29 3.18
C VAL A 1225 -43.71 -2.35 4.23
N LYS A 1226 -43.98 -3.56 4.73
CA LYS A 1226 -44.85 -3.78 5.86
C LYS A 1226 -44.17 -4.68 6.90
N MET A 1227 -43.84 -4.10 8.05
CA MET A 1227 -43.39 -4.85 9.22
C MET A 1227 -44.58 -5.52 9.91
N ASN A 1228 -44.54 -6.84 10.04
CA ASN A 1228 -45.67 -7.64 10.51
C ASN A 1228 -45.49 -8.11 11.96
N HIS A 1229 -44.26 -8.38 12.40
CA HIS A 1229 -43.96 -8.93 13.72
C HIS A 1229 -42.92 -8.13 14.49
N PHE A 1230 -43.10 -8.08 15.81
CA PHE A 1230 -42.19 -7.47 16.79
C PHE A 1230 -42.22 -8.33 18.05
N MET A 1231 -41.12 -8.99 18.38
CA MET A 1231 -40.99 -9.80 19.60
C MET A 1231 -39.81 -9.32 20.44
N ASN A 1232 -40.05 -9.09 21.73
CA ASN A 1232 -38.98 -8.94 22.70
C ASN A 1232 -38.64 -10.34 23.22
N GLN A 1233 -37.35 -10.64 23.31
CA GLN A 1233 -36.80 -11.79 24.03
C GLN A 1233 -35.88 -11.23 25.12
#